data_AF-A0A1Q9DI76-F1
#
_entry.id   AF-A0A1Q9DI76-F1
#
_cell.length_a   1.000
_cell.length_b   1.000
_cell.length_c   1.000
_cell.angle_alpha   90.00
_cell.angle_beta   90.00
_cell.angle_gamma   90.00
#
_symmetry.space_group_name_H-M   'P 1'
#
loop_
_entity.id
_entity.type
_entity.pdbx_description
1 polymer ?
#
loop_
_entity_poly.entity_id
_entity_poly.type
_entity_poly.pdbx_seq_one_letter_code
_entity_poly.pdbx_strand_id
1 'polypeptide(L)'
;MFKFMMVQRMLMMMVMLMVMVMVMTKTTMMTMMMMMMKMMIVIKTMKKKMMITDGDGSTIVRRLYMKTKRQDGQTGDRTWCSGVLATKMKNDKEVKDWISKLKLTKAHRPSLTIKLFCGEYQSGRFPSSNKNHFSRHILCLAIGAAKFFEVFFRNPMEWGSWAMDVALWQRGLFLLLTHAFVIFQSDILSQCHLRPEQYTWEFFQRSNCVYVRVFTSPFLKRHTYVGSTTGTLGARERTRLGKYRQLARSQHVVGELALWWYLKTDTYHLAVPIVFMHCPLKRCLHAVEQFWIQFWRPTLNAPFINQILRGKHSLRTAAVRVTATRRHLFSFRLHRRYRQMAKKGYAVQPGPFRDASIVKAAMFSLQVLFDLAAEGLQSFLAAKLLRSGHVDDLLIYQLYRLGCSLGDPHIETTVRKRLRKIMAFRNMTVPSEPSSLCIRGLGHASFAADTRALMRTLLKDSHATVLPFHVPKLLITFKAHPKVKDVLFNFKELVEGWEPHGADSLPCDCQNLREQFPYLDLSDGHIASPASKLGIPGLLGDIASSSANNQVFASVSSLFGGFRASLHRWCKKHHVRFPAEEVLKIWWANQVQHHADFVCSARKWTVVDVLHLQSLFPTLVWHIRDHQAGHIHVFCRKKYAMMLDAR
;
A
#
# COMPACT_ATOMS: atom_id res chain seq x y z
N MET A 1 -20.78 -2.71 -42.25
CA MET A 1 -21.70 -1.56 -42.43
C MET A 1 -23.03 -1.70 -41.67
N PHE A 2 -23.77 -2.81 -41.79
CA PHE A 2 -25.06 -3.01 -41.11
C PHE A 2 -24.98 -2.97 -39.57
N LYS A 3 -23.97 -3.62 -38.96
CA LYS A 3 -23.72 -3.55 -37.50
C LYS A 3 -23.40 -2.11 -37.03
N PHE A 4 -22.72 -1.32 -37.85
CA PHE A 4 -22.39 0.08 -37.56
C PHE A 4 -23.63 0.98 -37.62
N MET A 5 -24.47 0.83 -38.66
CA MET A 5 -25.74 1.55 -38.78
C MET A 5 -26.73 1.19 -37.67
N MET A 6 -26.72 -0.06 -37.19
CA MET A 6 -27.56 -0.51 -36.09
C MET A 6 -27.11 0.10 -34.75
N VAL A 7 -25.81 0.10 -34.46
CA VAL A 7 -25.25 0.77 -33.27
C VAL A 7 -25.51 2.28 -33.32
N GLN A 8 -25.35 2.91 -34.49
CA GLN A 8 -25.66 4.33 -34.67
C GLN A 8 -27.15 4.64 -34.43
N ARG A 9 -28.07 3.79 -34.91
CA ARG A 9 -29.52 3.93 -34.66
C ARG A 9 -29.88 3.70 -33.20
N MET A 10 -29.27 2.72 -32.52
CA MET A 10 -29.47 2.47 -31.10
C MET A 10 -28.92 3.60 -30.23
N LEU A 11 -27.75 4.16 -30.58
CA LEU A 11 -27.20 5.35 -29.94
C LEU A 11 -28.10 6.57 -30.15
N MET A 12 -28.63 6.77 -31.36
CA MET A 12 -29.59 7.83 -31.64
C MET A 12 -30.86 7.67 -30.81
N MET A 13 -31.37 6.44 -30.70
CA MET A 13 -32.52 6.12 -29.85
C MET A 13 -32.25 6.35 -28.37
N MET A 14 -31.09 5.96 -27.85
CA MET A 14 -30.73 6.20 -26.44
C MET A 14 -30.49 7.68 -26.13
N VAL A 15 -29.87 8.43 -27.04
CA VAL A 15 -29.75 9.88 -26.93
C VAL A 15 -31.13 10.52 -26.99
N MET A 16 -32.02 10.08 -27.87
CA MET A 16 -33.41 10.56 -27.89
C MET A 16 -34.19 10.17 -26.63
N LEU A 17 -33.95 8.99 -26.05
CA LEU A 17 -34.55 8.58 -24.79
C LEU A 17 -34.02 9.41 -23.61
N MET A 18 -32.71 9.70 -23.57
CA MET A 18 -32.11 10.61 -22.58
C MET A 18 -32.62 12.03 -22.76
N VAL A 19 -32.81 12.50 -24.00
CA VAL A 19 -33.44 13.79 -24.31
C VAL A 19 -34.88 13.81 -23.82
N MET A 20 -35.72 12.80 -24.12
CA MET A 20 -37.10 12.74 -23.63
C MET A 20 -37.19 12.73 -22.10
N VAL A 21 -36.23 12.11 -21.42
CA VAL A 21 -36.18 12.03 -19.95
C VAL A 21 -35.68 13.34 -19.32
N MET A 22 -34.83 14.11 -20.01
CA MET A 22 -34.30 15.40 -19.54
C MET A 22 -35.18 16.61 -19.94
N VAL A 23 -36.08 16.46 -20.91
CA VAL A 23 -37.02 17.48 -21.43
C VAL A 23 -38.05 17.99 -20.39
N MET A 24 -38.07 17.46 -19.17
CA MET A 24 -39.06 17.83 -18.15
C MET A 24 -38.66 19.00 -17.21
N THR A 25 -37.59 19.76 -17.48
CA THR A 25 -37.29 21.00 -16.71
C THR A 25 -36.95 22.20 -17.62
N LYS A 26 -37.79 23.23 -17.60
CA LYS A 26 -37.80 24.38 -18.54
C LYS A 26 -36.48 25.17 -18.63
N THR A 27 -35.64 25.16 -17.61
CA THR A 27 -34.42 26.00 -17.53
C THR A 27 -33.16 25.36 -18.10
N THR A 28 -33.12 24.04 -18.31
CA THR A 28 -31.98 23.34 -18.93
C THR A 28 -32.03 23.36 -20.47
N MET A 29 -33.14 23.83 -21.05
CA MET A 29 -33.42 23.73 -22.49
C MET A 29 -32.45 24.54 -23.37
N MET A 30 -32.09 25.78 -23.00
CA MET A 30 -31.20 26.61 -23.83
C MET A 30 -29.75 26.12 -23.85
N THR A 31 -29.19 25.77 -22.69
CA THR A 31 -27.81 25.29 -22.57
C THR A 31 -27.64 23.94 -23.27
N MET A 32 -28.66 23.08 -23.18
CA MET A 32 -28.69 21.77 -23.82
C MET A 32 -28.95 21.86 -25.34
N MET A 33 -29.80 22.79 -25.82
CA MET A 33 -29.95 23.06 -27.25
C MET A 33 -28.61 23.49 -27.87
N MET A 34 -27.84 24.34 -27.17
CA MET A 34 -26.51 24.75 -27.64
C MET A 34 -25.50 23.60 -27.64
N MET A 35 -25.52 22.70 -26.65
CA MET A 35 -24.67 21.49 -26.67
C MET A 35 -25.08 20.52 -27.77
N MET A 36 -26.38 20.33 -28.00
CA MET A 36 -26.91 19.48 -29.08
C MET A 36 -26.59 20.04 -30.46
N MET A 37 -26.67 21.36 -30.65
CA MET A 37 -26.30 21.98 -31.92
C MET A 37 -24.81 21.79 -32.20
N LYS A 38 -23.95 21.91 -31.17
CA LYS A 38 -22.51 21.58 -31.28
C LYS A 38 -22.26 20.10 -31.57
N MET A 39 -22.98 19.18 -30.92
CA MET A 39 -22.84 17.73 -31.15
C MET A 39 -23.33 17.30 -32.54
N MET A 40 -24.45 17.87 -33.02
CA MET A 40 -24.96 17.64 -34.38
C MET A 40 -24.06 18.25 -35.45
N ILE A 41 -23.44 19.41 -35.19
CA ILE A 41 -22.43 20.00 -36.07
C ILE A 41 -21.21 19.08 -36.14
N VAL A 42 -20.72 18.55 -35.02
CA VAL A 42 -19.61 17.56 -35.02
C VAL A 42 -19.99 16.32 -35.83
N ILE A 43 -21.19 15.77 -35.66
CA ILE A 43 -21.69 14.60 -36.42
C ILE A 43 -21.84 14.92 -37.92
N LYS A 44 -22.34 16.11 -38.29
CA LYS A 44 -22.45 16.54 -39.71
C LYS A 44 -21.08 16.77 -40.35
N THR A 45 -20.13 17.38 -39.63
CA THR A 45 -18.75 17.61 -40.10
C THR A 45 -17.98 16.29 -40.24
N MET A 46 -18.24 15.32 -39.35
CA MET A 46 -17.73 13.93 -39.45
C MET A 46 -18.29 13.21 -40.67
N LYS A 47 -19.58 13.39 -41.00
CA LYS A 47 -20.20 12.84 -42.20
C LYS A 47 -19.60 13.43 -43.49
N LYS A 48 -19.25 14.72 -43.50
CA LYS A 48 -18.66 15.41 -44.66
C LYS A 48 -17.19 15.00 -44.90
N LYS A 49 -16.41 14.74 -43.85
CA LYS A 49 -15.01 14.25 -43.97
C LYS A 49 -14.91 12.77 -44.34
N MET A 50 -15.90 11.95 -43.98
CA MET A 50 -15.95 10.52 -44.35
C MET A 50 -16.50 10.25 -45.76
N MET A 51 -17.14 11.24 -46.41
CA MET A 51 -17.64 11.11 -47.79
C MET A 51 -16.70 11.67 -48.86
N ILE A 52 -15.50 12.15 -48.49
CA ILE A 52 -14.48 12.65 -49.45
C ILE A 52 -13.46 11.56 -49.82
N THR A 53 -13.50 10.41 -49.17
CA THR A 53 -12.69 9.24 -49.54
C THR A 53 -13.63 8.06 -49.72
N ASP A 54 -14.17 7.95 -50.92
CA ASP A 54 -14.15 6.72 -51.73
C ASP A 54 -14.76 7.07 -53.09
N GLY A 55 -13.91 6.98 -54.12
CA GLY A 55 -14.32 7.00 -55.51
C GLY A 55 -15.13 5.74 -55.84
N ASP A 56 -15.75 5.80 -57.01
CA ASP A 56 -16.62 4.81 -57.63
C ASP A 56 -18.06 4.79 -57.15
N GLY A 57 -18.88 5.48 -57.95
CA GLY A 57 -20.32 5.35 -57.95
C GLY A 57 -20.78 3.96 -58.38
N SER A 58 -21.84 3.49 -57.75
CA SER A 58 -22.89 2.77 -58.45
C SER A 58 -24.18 2.76 -57.62
N THR A 59 -25.27 2.77 -58.36
CA THR A 59 -26.61 3.21 -57.98
C THR A 59 -27.50 2.01 -57.70
N ILE A 60 -27.88 1.72 -56.45
CA ILE A 60 -29.01 0.81 -56.15
C ILE A 60 -29.74 1.26 -54.86
N VAL A 61 -30.62 2.26 -54.95
CA VAL A 61 -31.71 2.48 -53.98
C VAL A 61 -32.94 3.05 -54.69
N ARG A 62 -33.69 2.20 -55.41
CA ARG A 62 -35.01 2.50 -55.96
C ARG A 62 -35.92 1.27 -55.83
N ARG A 63 -36.38 0.96 -54.60
CA ARG A 63 -37.48 -0.02 -54.40
C ARG A 63 -38.21 0.00 -53.05
N LEU A 64 -38.11 1.05 -52.25
CA LEU A 64 -38.83 1.13 -50.96
C LEU A 64 -39.61 2.45 -50.78
N TYR A 65 -40.07 3.04 -51.89
CA TYR A 65 -41.07 4.11 -51.88
C TYR A 65 -42.20 3.66 -52.78
N MET A 66 -43.35 3.32 -52.16
CA MET A 66 -44.71 3.23 -52.72
C MET A 66 -45.49 2.11 -52.01
N LYS A 67 -46.07 2.41 -50.84
CA LYS A 67 -47.40 1.93 -50.46
C LYS A 67 -47.89 2.71 -49.23
N THR A 68 -48.46 3.88 -49.51
CA THR A 68 -49.34 4.63 -48.60
C THR A 68 -50.55 5.07 -49.39
N LYS A 69 -51.72 4.49 -49.06
CA LYS A 69 -53.10 4.97 -49.24
C LYS A 69 -54.03 3.76 -48.98
N ARG A 70 -55.20 3.85 -48.37
CA ARG A 70 -55.98 4.88 -47.63
C ARG A 70 -57.23 4.16 -47.07
N GLN A 71 -57.98 4.86 -46.21
CA GLN A 71 -59.35 4.63 -45.69
C GLN A 71 -59.37 4.39 -44.18
N ASP A 72 -60.17 5.04 -43.34
CA ASP A 72 -61.06 6.22 -43.35
C ASP A 72 -61.11 6.68 -41.87
N GLY A 73 -61.09 7.96 -41.50
CA GLY A 73 -62.28 8.79 -41.36
C GLY A 73 -63.03 8.56 -40.03
N GLN A 74 -62.68 9.29 -38.96
CA GLN A 74 -63.63 9.92 -38.01
C GLN A 74 -62.93 10.67 -36.86
N THR A 75 -63.49 11.84 -36.57
CA THR A 75 -63.26 12.75 -35.45
C THR A 75 -63.60 12.12 -34.09
N GLY A 76 -62.80 12.42 -33.06
CA GLY A 76 -63.17 12.09 -31.68
C GLY A 76 -62.01 12.26 -30.70
N ASP A 77 -62.08 13.34 -29.93
CA ASP A 77 -61.35 13.54 -28.69
C ASP A 77 -61.57 12.32 -27.77
N ARG A 78 -60.49 11.65 -27.34
CA ARG A 78 -60.49 10.66 -26.24
C ARG A 78 -59.07 10.25 -25.86
N THR A 79 -58.71 10.63 -24.64
CA THR A 79 -57.73 9.97 -23.77
C THR A 79 -57.75 8.44 -23.94
N TRP A 80 -56.61 7.84 -24.34
CA TRP A 80 -56.44 6.38 -24.32
C TRP A 80 -55.22 5.93 -23.52
N CYS A 81 -55.54 5.03 -22.59
CA CYS A 81 -54.79 4.45 -21.49
C CYS A 81 -53.38 3.90 -21.79
N SER A 82 -52.48 4.13 -20.83
CA SER A 82 -51.12 3.59 -20.68
C SER A 82 -51.02 2.08 -20.39
N GLY A 83 -52.10 1.32 -20.56
CA GLY A 83 -52.16 -0.11 -20.19
C GLY A 83 -51.84 -1.11 -21.32
N VAL A 84 -51.89 -0.72 -22.59
CA VAL A 84 -51.90 -1.69 -23.71
C VAL A 84 -50.52 -2.01 -24.29
N LEU A 85 -49.51 -1.16 -24.10
CA LEU A 85 -48.16 -1.41 -24.63
C LEU A 85 -47.35 -2.43 -23.82
N ALA A 86 -47.58 -2.53 -22.50
CA ALA A 86 -46.86 -3.46 -21.63
C ALA A 86 -47.24 -4.92 -21.88
N THR A 87 -48.47 -5.17 -22.32
CA THR A 87 -49.00 -6.51 -22.61
C THR A 87 -48.57 -7.00 -24.00
N LYS A 88 -48.28 -6.08 -24.94
CA LYS A 88 -47.87 -6.42 -26.31
C LYS A 88 -46.43 -6.94 -26.40
N MET A 89 -45.50 -6.44 -25.56
CA MET A 89 -44.11 -6.94 -25.52
C MET A 89 -43.95 -8.30 -24.81
N LYS A 90 -44.88 -8.69 -23.92
CA LYS A 90 -44.83 -10.00 -23.23
C LYS A 90 -45.23 -11.19 -24.13
N ASN A 91 -46.00 -10.92 -25.18
CA ASN A 91 -46.53 -11.94 -26.09
C ASN A 91 -45.89 -11.89 -27.48
N ASP A 92 -44.83 -11.11 -27.67
CA ASP A 92 -44.16 -11.01 -28.95
C ASP A 92 -43.35 -12.29 -29.25
N LYS A 93 -43.81 -13.02 -30.26
CA LYS A 93 -43.26 -14.31 -30.69
C LYS A 93 -41.81 -14.16 -31.14
N GLU A 94 -41.42 -13.00 -31.70
CA GLU A 94 -40.04 -12.72 -32.12
C GLU A 94 -39.06 -12.62 -30.95
N VAL A 95 -39.48 -12.04 -29.81
CA VAL A 95 -38.64 -11.90 -28.62
C VAL A 95 -38.41 -13.26 -27.96
N LYS A 96 -39.43 -14.11 -27.93
CA LYS A 96 -39.32 -15.50 -27.43
C LYS A 96 -38.45 -16.36 -28.35
N ASP A 97 -38.57 -16.18 -29.66
CA ASP A 97 -37.75 -16.90 -30.66
C ASP A 97 -36.27 -16.48 -30.56
N TRP A 98 -36.00 -15.19 -30.32
CA TRP A 98 -34.64 -14.66 -30.08
C TRP A 98 -34.00 -15.22 -28.80
N ILE A 99 -34.76 -15.32 -27.70
CA ILE A 99 -34.28 -15.92 -26.44
C ILE A 99 -34.00 -17.42 -26.61
N SER A 100 -34.79 -18.13 -27.43
CA SER A 100 -34.59 -19.57 -27.69
C SER A 100 -33.36 -19.86 -28.56
N LYS A 101 -33.00 -18.93 -29.46
CA LYS A 101 -31.84 -19.07 -30.38
C LYS A 101 -30.50 -18.74 -29.72
N LEU A 102 -30.50 -18.02 -28.59
CA LEU A 102 -29.31 -17.83 -27.76
C LEU A 102 -29.05 -19.10 -26.91
N LYS A 103 -28.39 -20.10 -27.51
CA LYS A 103 -27.84 -21.27 -26.79
C LYS A 103 -26.71 -20.82 -25.83
N LEU A 104 -27.09 -20.21 -24.70
CA LEU A 104 -26.20 -20.01 -23.55
C LEU A 104 -26.22 -21.30 -22.71
N THR A 105 -25.09 -22.00 -22.70
CA THR A 105 -24.87 -23.20 -21.88
C THR A 105 -25.17 -22.91 -20.40
N LYS A 106 -25.82 -23.88 -19.73
CA LYS A 106 -26.36 -23.84 -18.34
C LYS A 106 -25.44 -23.27 -17.25
N ALA A 107 -24.13 -23.12 -17.49
CA ALA A 107 -23.16 -22.60 -16.54
C ALA A 107 -23.16 -21.07 -16.35
N HIS A 108 -23.98 -20.29 -17.08
CA HIS A 108 -23.97 -18.82 -17.03
C HIS A 108 -25.36 -18.21 -16.79
N ARG A 109 -26.06 -18.62 -15.72
CA ARG A 109 -27.23 -17.86 -15.23
C ARG A 109 -26.81 -16.84 -14.17
N PRO A 110 -27.01 -15.52 -14.38
CA PRO A 110 -26.85 -14.51 -13.34
C PRO A 110 -28.13 -14.48 -12.48
N SER A 111 -28.35 -15.52 -11.66
CA SER A 111 -29.54 -15.60 -10.79
C SER A 111 -29.34 -14.96 -9.41
N LEU A 112 -28.12 -14.58 -9.03
CA LEU A 112 -27.84 -14.06 -7.68
C LEU A 112 -27.79 -12.53 -7.57
N THR A 113 -27.50 -11.80 -8.65
CA THR A 113 -27.19 -10.36 -8.55
C THR A 113 -28.44 -9.46 -8.65
N ILE A 114 -29.52 -9.93 -9.27
CA ILE A 114 -30.79 -9.16 -9.38
C ILE A 114 -31.54 -9.13 -8.04
N LYS A 115 -31.48 -10.21 -7.25
CA LYS A 115 -32.14 -10.27 -5.94
C LYS A 115 -31.52 -9.33 -4.90
N LEU A 116 -30.19 -9.11 -4.94
CA LEU A 116 -29.51 -8.26 -3.96
C LEU A 116 -29.76 -6.76 -4.18
N PHE A 117 -29.98 -6.30 -5.42
CA PHE A 117 -30.24 -4.87 -5.68
C PHE A 117 -31.73 -4.49 -5.57
N CYS A 118 -32.65 -5.41 -5.83
CA CYS A 118 -34.09 -5.17 -5.61
C CYS A 118 -34.52 -5.39 -4.16
N GLY A 119 -33.81 -6.24 -3.39
CA GLY A 119 -34.18 -6.60 -2.01
C GLY A 119 -34.00 -5.48 -0.99
N GLU A 120 -32.94 -4.67 -1.10
CA GLU A 120 -32.66 -3.58 -0.13
C GLU A 120 -33.44 -2.28 -0.41
N TYR A 121 -34.05 -2.13 -1.59
CA TYR A 121 -34.87 -0.96 -1.92
C TYR A 121 -36.35 -1.10 -1.56
N GLN A 122 -36.78 -2.30 -1.13
CA GLN A 122 -38.16 -2.56 -0.72
C GLN A 122 -38.43 -2.33 0.78
N SER A 123 -37.39 -2.15 1.62
CA SER A 123 -37.56 -1.99 3.08
C SER A 123 -37.63 -0.54 3.57
N GLY A 124 -37.39 0.46 2.72
CA GLY A 124 -37.53 1.88 3.07
C GLY A 124 -38.92 2.43 2.72
N ARG A 125 -39.79 2.65 3.72
CA ARG A 125 -41.01 3.45 3.54
C ARG A 125 -40.62 4.89 3.15
N PHE A 126 -40.82 5.26 1.90
CA PHE A 126 -40.80 6.66 1.45
C PHE A 126 -42.23 7.16 1.25
N PRO A 127 -42.54 8.41 1.64
CA PRO A 127 -43.89 8.95 1.50
C PRO A 127 -44.27 9.13 0.02
N SER A 128 -45.52 8.80 -0.29
CA SER A 128 -46.15 8.88 -1.59
C SER A 128 -46.28 10.34 -2.06
N SER A 129 -45.34 10.81 -2.87
CA SER A 129 -45.53 12.00 -3.70
C SER A 129 -44.95 11.77 -5.10
N ASN A 130 -45.60 12.34 -6.12
CA ASN A 130 -45.30 12.17 -7.55
C ASN A 130 -43.83 12.45 -7.95
N LYS A 131 -43.06 13.17 -7.12
CA LYS A 131 -41.62 13.43 -7.33
C LYS A 131 -40.77 12.14 -7.25
N ASN A 132 -41.25 11.10 -6.56
CA ASN A 132 -40.50 9.84 -6.40
C ASN A 132 -40.62 8.90 -7.60
N HIS A 133 -41.66 9.02 -8.44
CA HIS A 133 -41.83 8.18 -9.64
C HIS A 133 -40.87 8.59 -10.77
N PHE A 134 -40.67 9.89 -10.97
CA PHE A 134 -39.75 10.43 -11.96
C PHE A 134 -38.30 10.04 -11.66
N SER A 135 -37.87 10.19 -10.41
CA SER A 135 -36.55 9.77 -9.94
C SER A 135 -36.32 8.26 -10.10
N ARG A 136 -37.34 7.43 -9.89
CA ARG A 136 -37.28 5.97 -10.12
C ARG A 136 -37.12 5.60 -11.59
N HIS A 137 -37.82 6.27 -12.51
CA HIS A 137 -37.68 6.01 -13.95
C HIS A 137 -36.32 6.48 -14.50
N ILE A 138 -35.84 7.66 -14.08
CA ILE A 138 -34.49 8.13 -14.41
C ILE A 138 -33.45 7.14 -13.91
N LEU A 139 -33.59 6.64 -12.68
CA LEU A 139 -32.68 5.67 -12.09
C LEU A 139 -32.71 4.32 -12.83
N CYS A 140 -33.89 3.82 -13.23
CA CYS A 140 -34.00 2.58 -14.01
C CYS A 140 -33.35 2.72 -15.40
N LEU A 141 -33.55 3.85 -16.07
CA LEU A 141 -32.92 4.14 -17.36
C LEU A 141 -31.41 4.34 -17.21
N ALA A 142 -30.97 4.95 -16.12
CA ALA A 142 -29.57 5.08 -15.76
C ALA A 142 -28.89 3.72 -15.58
N ILE A 143 -29.55 2.82 -14.86
CA ILE A 143 -29.08 1.44 -14.65
C ILE A 143 -29.06 0.67 -15.98
N GLY A 144 -30.11 0.81 -16.79
CA GLY A 144 -30.20 0.19 -18.12
C GLY A 144 -29.09 0.66 -19.06
N ALA A 145 -28.83 1.97 -19.11
CA ALA A 145 -27.74 2.55 -19.88
C ALA A 145 -26.37 2.08 -19.38
N ALA A 146 -26.14 2.09 -18.07
CA ALA A 146 -24.90 1.61 -17.47
C ALA A 146 -24.64 0.13 -17.80
N LYS A 147 -25.68 -0.72 -17.77
CA LYS A 147 -25.60 -2.14 -18.13
C LYS A 147 -25.36 -2.35 -19.61
N PHE A 148 -26.00 -1.57 -20.48
CA PHE A 148 -25.75 -1.59 -21.92
C PHE A 148 -24.27 -1.28 -22.19
N PHE A 149 -23.74 -0.17 -21.67
CA PHE A 149 -22.34 0.18 -21.87
C PHE A 149 -21.36 -0.79 -21.19
N GLU A 150 -21.76 -1.46 -20.11
CA GLU A 150 -20.97 -2.54 -19.50
C GLU A 150 -20.77 -3.72 -20.48
N VAL A 151 -21.84 -4.14 -21.16
CA VAL A 151 -21.79 -5.22 -22.16
C VAL A 151 -20.88 -4.84 -23.33
N PHE A 152 -20.99 -3.62 -23.84
CA PHE A 152 -20.09 -3.11 -24.89
C PHE A 152 -18.62 -3.10 -24.44
N PHE A 153 -18.38 -2.74 -23.18
CA PHE A 153 -17.02 -2.67 -22.62
C PHE A 153 -16.41 -4.06 -22.29
N ARG A 154 -17.22 -5.11 -22.15
CA ARG A 154 -16.72 -6.49 -21.93
C ARG A 154 -16.13 -7.09 -23.21
N ASN A 155 -16.66 -6.74 -24.38
CA ASN A 155 -16.27 -7.35 -25.67
C ASN A 155 -15.62 -6.36 -26.68
N PRO A 156 -14.67 -5.49 -26.32
CA PRO A 156 -14.21 -4.40 -27.18
C PRO A 156 -13.47 -4.85 -28.46
N MET A 157 -13.00 -6.10 -28.53
CA MET A 157 -12.33 -6.64 -29.72
C MET A 157 -13.30 -6.85 -30.89
N GLU A 158 -14.58 -7.06 -30.61
CA GLU A 158 -15.60 -7.30 -31.64
C GLU A 158 -16.05 -6.01 -32.34
N TRP A 159 -15.75 -4.84 -31.76
CA TRP A 159 -16.30 -3.55 -32.18
C TRP A 159 -15.24 -2.54 -32.63
N GLY A 160 -13.94 -2.87 -32.49
CA GLY A 160 -12.83 -2.00 -32.86
C GLY A 160 -12.45 -0.96 -31.79
N SER A 161 -11.24 -0.38 -31.93
CA SER A 161 -10.65 0.56 -30.97
C SER A 161 -11.50 1.82 -30.77
N TRP A 162 -12.10 2.33 -31.84
CA TRP A 162 -12.95 3.52 -31.82
C TRP A 162 -14.23 3.31 -31.00
N ALA A 163 -14.89 2.16 -31.13
CA ALA A 163 -16.12 1.87 -30.40
C ALA A 163 -15.88 1.79 -28.88
N MET A 164 -14.73 1.24 -28.47
CA MET A 164 -14.32 1.23 -27.05
C MET A 164 -14.14 2.65 -26.51
N ASP A 165 -13.54 3.55 -27.29
CA ASP A 165 -13.31 4.94 -26.89
C ASP A 165 -14.64 5.69 -26.73
N VAL A 166 -15.58 5.51 -27.67
CA VAL A 166 -16.93 6.06 -27.57
C VAL A 166 -17.64 5.54 -26.31
N ALA A 167 -17.59 4.23 -26.06
CA ALA A 167 -18.21 3.63 -24.89
C ALA A 167 -17.60 4.18 -23.58
N LEU A 168 -16.28 4.32 -23.51
CA LEU A 168 -15.58 4.89 -22.35
C LEU A 168 -15.99 6.34 -22.10
N TRP A 169 -15.95 7.18 -23.14
CA TRP A 169 -16.37 8.58 -23.06
C TRP A 169 -17.81 8.70 -22.57
N GLN A 170 -18.72 7.93 -23.16
CA GLN A 170 -20.15 7.97 -22.80
C GLN A 170 -20.39 7.51 -21.37
N ARG A 171 -19.70 6.47 -20.89
CA ARG A 171 -19.78 6.05 -19.49
C ARG A 171 -19.31 7.14 -18.54
N GLY A 172 -18.21 7.82 -18.88
CA GLY A 172 -17.69 8.94 -18.09
C GLY A 172 -18.66 10.13 -18.06
N LEU A 173 -19.16 10.56 -19.22
CA LEU A 173 -20.14 11.64 -19.34
C LEU A 173 -21.43 11.32 -18.58
N PHE A 174 -21.94 10.10 -18.75
CA PHE A 174 -23.12 9.63 -18.05
C PHE A 174 -22.94 9.69 -16.53
N LEU A 175 -21.79 9.25 -16.03
CA LEU A 175 -21.50 9.29 -14.61
C LEU A 175 -21.46 10.73 -14.07
N LEU A 176 -20.83 11.66 -14.81
CA LEU A 176 -20.81 13.08 -14.45
C LEU A 176 -22.21 13.70 -14.44
N LEU A 177 -23.07 13.35 -15.41
CA LEU A 177 -24.47 13.80 -15.42
C LEU A 177 -25.21 13.28 -14.18
N THR A 178 -25.12 11.98 -13.88
CA THR A 178 -25.77 11.43 -12.68
C THR A 178 -25.25 12.03 -11.37
N HIS A 179 -23.99 12.47 -11.34
CA HIS A 179 -23.42 13.18 -10.20
C HIS A 179 -23.93 14.61 -10.09
N ALA A 180 -23.99 15.35 -11.20
CA ALA A 180 -24.54 16.71 -11.25
C ALA A 180 -26.02 16.77 -10.83
N PHE A 181 -26.81 15.74 -11.17
CA PHE A 181 -28.21 15.61 -10.76
C PHE A 181 -28.39 14.97 -9.36
N VAL A 182 -27.31 14.76 -8.61
CA VAL A 182 -27.35 14.20 -7.24
C VAL A 182 -27.93 12.76 -7.18
N ILE A 183 -28.00 12.07 -8.32
CA ILE A 183 -28.45 10.67 -8.42
C ILE A 183 -27.34 9.75 -7.90
N PHE A 184 -26.08 10.07 -8.22
CA PHE A 184 -24.90 9.38 -7.72
C PHE A 184 -23.95 10.37 -7.07
N GLN A 185 -23.78 10.31 -5.76
CA GLN A 185 -22.81 11.17 -5.07
C GLN A 185 -21.44 10.50 -5.02
N SER A 186 -20.37 11.27 -5.18
CA SER A 186 -18.98 10.81 -5.00
C SER A 186 -18.11 11.99 -4.63
N ASP A 187 -17.42 11.89 -3.49
CA ASP A 187 -16.54 12.95 -2.99
C ASP A 187 -15.39 13.24 -3.96
N ILE A 188 -14.88 12.20 -4.62
CA ILE A 188 -13.79 12.33 -5.60
C ILE A 188 -14.28 13.07 -6.85
N LEU A 189 -15.49 12.77 -7.33
CA LEU A 189 -16.04 13.50 -8.49
C LEU A 189 -16.32 14.97 -8.15
N SER A 190 -16.80 15.25 -6.94
CA SER A 190 -16.95 16.64 -6.45
C SER A 190 -15.62 17.39 -6.42
N GLN A 191 -14.52 16.71 -6.10
CA GLN A 191 -13.16 17.28 -6.07
C GLN A 191 -12.48 17.36 -7.45
N CYS A 192 -13.00 16.67 -8.47
CA CYS A 192 -12.47 16.77 -9.84
C CYS A 192 -12.75 18.14 -10.48
N HIS A 193 -13.70 18.91 -9.94
CA HIS A 193 -14.16 20.20 -10.50
C HIS A 193 -14.52 20.14 -11.99
N LEU A 194 -14.94 18.97 -12.46
CA LEU A 194 -15.28 18.71 -13.85
C LEU A 194 -16.79 18.72 -14.01
N ARG A 195 -17.29 19.63 -14.84
CA ARG A 195 -18.72 19.71 -15.16
C ARG A 195 -19.05 18.87 -16.40
N PRO A 196 -20.26 18.28 -16.51
CA PRO A 196 -20.65 17.48 -17.67
C PRO A 196 -20.45 18.22 -19.00
N GLU A 197 -20.67 19.54 -19.02
CA GLU A 197 -20.55 20.36 -20.22
C GLU A 197 -19.10 20.49 -20.72
N GLN A 198 -18.13 20.32 -19.81
CA GLN A 198 -16.71 20.38 -20.10
C GLN A 198 -16.16 19.05 -20.62
N TYR A 199 -16.88 17.94 -20.40
CA TYR A 199 -16.45 16.58 -20.76
C TYR A 199 -16.79 16.21 -22.21
N THR A 200 -16.33 17.04 -23.14
CA THR A 200 -16.55 16.83 -24.59
C THR A 200 -15.73 15.65 -25.12
N TRP A 201 -16.10 15.15 -26.30
CA TRP A 201 -15.30 14.13 -27.00
C TRP A 201 -13.85 14.59 -27.22
N GLU A 202 -13.66 15.86 -27.57
CA GLU A 202 -12.32 16.45 -27.75
C GLU A 202 -11.54 16.44 -26.43
N PHE A 203 -12.19 16.81 -25.30
CA PHE A 203 -11.56 16.73 -23.99
C PHE A 203 -11.14 15.30 -23.64
N PHE A 204 -11.98 14.30 -23.93
CA PHE A 204 -11.66 12.89 -23.68
C PHE A 204 -10.50 12.35 -24.54
N GLN A 205 -10.42 12.79 -25.80
CA GLN A 205 -9.40 12.33 -26.77
C GLN A 205 -8.04 13.03 -26.62
N ARG A 206 -7.90 14.01 -25.73
CA ARG A 206 -6.61 14.68 -25.51
C ARG A 206 -5.60 13.76 -24.82
N SER A 207 -4.35 13.90 -25.24
CA SER A 207 -3.19 13.20 -24.69
C SER A 207 -2.70 13.86 -23.40
N ASN A 208 -1.71 13.23 -22.73
CA ASN A 208 -1.13 13.72 -21.48
C ASN A 208 -2.19 14.01 -20.42
N CYS A 209 -2.96 12.99 -20.04
CA CYS A 209 -4.06 13.15 -19.12
C CYS A 209 -3.88 12.32 -17.84
N VAL A 210 -4.52 12.83 -16.78
CA VAL A 210 -4.69 12.15 -15.50
C VAL A 210 -6.15 11.79 -15.37
N TYR A 211 -6.40 10.53 -15.02
CA TYR A 211 -7.71 9.94 -14.96
C TYR A 211 -7.93 9.23 -13.63
N VAL A 212 -9.20 9.07 -13.27
CA VAL A 212 -9.63 8.33 -12.09
C VAL A 212 -10.59 7.22 -12.50
N ARG A 213 -10.48 6.05 -11.90
CA ARG A 213 -11.46 4.98 -12.01
C ARG A 213 -12.31 4.96 -10.75
N VAL A 214 -13.61 5.06 -10.94
CA VAL A 214 -14.61 5.10 -9.87
C VAL A 214 -15.67 4.02 -10.09
N PHE A 215 -16.26 3.52 -9.01
CA PHE A 215 -17.39 2.58 -9.08
C PHE A 215 -18.70 3.28 -8.78
N THR A 216 -19.74 2.90 -9.51
CA THR A 216 -21.12 3.30 -9.25
C THR A 216 -21.80 2.45 -8.18
N SER A 217 -21.32 1.21 -7.97
CA SER A 217 -21.86 0.31 -6.95
C SER A 217 -21.55 0.83 -5.54
N PRO A 218 -22.53 0.94 -4.63
CA PRO A 218 -22.34 1.41 -3.26
C PRO A 218 -21.25 0.64 -2.50
N PHE A 219 -21.22 -0.70 -2.65
CA PHE A 219 -20.25 -1.57 -1.98
C PHE A 219 -18.80 -1.37 -2.45
N LEU A 220 -18.63 -0.89 -3.69
CA LEU A 220 -17.32 -0.69 -4.31
C LEU A 220 -16.92 0.79 -4.37
N LYS A 221 -17.80 1.73 -4.00
CA LYS A 221 -17.59 3.18 -4.10
C LYS A 221 -16.32 3.67 -3.38
N ARG A 222 -15.91 3.00 -2.30
CA ARG A 222 -14.66 3.27 -1.57
C ARG A 222 -13.38 2.86 -2.32
N HIS A 223 -13.52 2.06 -3.38
CA HIS A 223 -12.41 1.56 -4.18
C HIS A 223 -12.16 2.48 -5.37
N THR A 224 -11.03 3.19 -5.38
CA THR A 224 -10.71 4.11 -6.47
C THR A 224 -9.27 3.96 -6.89
N TYR A 225 -9.03 4.28 -8.16
CA TYR A 225 -7.70 4.25 -8.77
C TYR A 225 -7.45 5.56 -9.51
N VAL A 226 -6.31 6.19 -9.30
CA VAL A 226 -5.82 7.33 -10.09
C VAL A 226 -4.70 6.84 -11.00
N GLY A 227 -4.68 7.27 -12.25
CA GLY A 227 -3.62 6.96 -13.18
C GLY A 227 -3.30 8.14 -14.09
N SER A 228 -2.14 8.09 -14.74
CA SER A 228 -1.82 8.98 -15.86
C SER A 228 -1.50 8.22 -17.15
N THR A 229 -1.54 8.93 -18.28
CA THR A 229 -1.11 8.40 -19.58
C THR A 229 -0.60 9.53 -20.47
N THR A 230 0.44 9.22 -21.26
CA THR A 230 0.98 10.14 -22.28
C THR A 230 0.14 10.13 -23.54
N GLY A 231 -0.53 9.01 -23.85
CA GLY A 231 -1.52 8.91 -24.94
C GLY A 231 -2.92 9.28 -24.47
N THR A 232 -3.95 8.82 -25.18
CA THR A 232 -5.36 9.00 -24.78
C THR A 232 -5.77 8.00 -23.71
N LEU A 233 -6.85 8.29 -22.98
CA LEU A 233 -7.41 7.36 -22.00
C LEU A 233 -7.86 6.04 -22.67
N GLY A 234 -8.46 6.13 -23.86
CA GLY A 234 -8.87 4.99 -24.65
C GLY A 234 -7.73 4.02 -24.98
N ALA A 235 -6.60 4.56 -25.47
CA ALA A 235 -5.39 3.77 -25.72
C ALA A 235 -4.85 3.13 -24.43
N ARG A 236 -4.83 3.88 -23.33
CA ARG A 236 -4.39 3.35 -22.02
C ARG A 236 -5.24 2.18 -21.56
N GLU A 237 -6.56 2.29 -21.67
CA GLU A 237 -7.51 1.27 -21.24
C GLU A 237 -7.45 0.00 -22.10
N ARG A 238 -7.16 0.12 -23.40
CA ARG A 238 -6.86 -1.04 -24.26
C ARG A 238 -5.64 -1.79 -23.79
N THR A 239 -4.52 -1.10 -23.56
CA THR A 239 -3.29 -1.71 -23.04
C THR A 239 -3.52 -2.37 -21.69
N ARG A 240 -4.27 -1.69 -20.81
CA ARG A 240 -4.61 -2.19 -19.48
C ARG A 240 -5.50 -3.44 -19.53
N LEU A 241 -6.49 -3.47 -20.43
CA LEU A 241 -7.34 -4.63 -20.68
C LEU A 241 -6.55 -5.80 -21.27
N GLY A 242 -5.59 -5.53 -22.17
CA GLY A 242 -4.66 -6.53 -22.67
C GLY A 242 -3.91 -7.22 -21.53
N LYS A 243 -3.31 -6.43 -20.62
CA LYS A 243 -2.63 -6.94 -19.42
C LYS A 243 -3.57 -7.70 -18.47
N TYR A 244 -4.79 -7.21 -18.27
CA TYR A 244 -5.80 -7.90 -17.47
C TYR A 244 -6.12 -9.30 -18.02
N ARG A 245 -6.29 -9.43 -19.35
CA ARG A 245 -6.55 -10.72 -20.01
C ARG A 245 -5.35 -11.67 -19.94
N GLN A 246 -4.13 -11.14 -20.09
CA GLN A 246 -2.92 -11.94 -19.90
C GLN A 246 -2.85 -12.49 -18.46
N LEU A 247 -3.12 -11.66 -17.45
CA LEU A 247 -3.20 -12.10 -16.06
C LEU A 247 -4.30 -13.13 -15.82
N ALA A 248 -5.48 -12.96 -16.44
CA ALA A 248 -6.58 -13.93 -16.35
C ALA A 248 -6.22 -15.30 -16.97
N ARG A 249 -5.25 -15.33 -17.89
CA ARG A 249 -4.67 -16.55 -18.48
C ARG A 249 -3.45 -17.07 -17.70
N SER A 250 -3.23 -16.59 -16.47
CA SER A 250 -2.07 -16.91 -15.64
C SER A 250 -0.71 -16.64 -16.31
N GLN A 251 -0.65 -15.72 -17.26
CA GLN A 251 0.63 -15.30 -17.85
C GLN A 251 1.37 -14.35 -16.90
N HIS A 252 2.70 -14.44 -16.88
CA HIS A 252 3.52 -13.54 -16.09
C HIS A 252 3.53 -12.13 -16.71
N VAL A 253 2.90 -11.18 -16.03
CA VAL A 253 2.80 -9.79 -16.50
C VAL A 253 3.34 -8.84 -15.45
N VAL A 254 4.28 -7.98 -15.85
CA VAL A 254 4.63 -6.80 -15.06
C VAL A 254 3.48 -5.78 -15.18
N GLY A 255 2.63 -5.77 -14.17
CA GLY A 255 1.38 -5.02 -14.14
C GLY A 255 1.14 -4.33 -12.81
N GLU A 256 0.33 -3.28 -12.84
CA GLU A 256 -0.10 -2.55 -11.66
C GLU A 256 -0.83 -3.46 -10.67
N LEU A 257 -0.62 -3.28 -9.37
CA LEU A 257 -1.29 -4.06 -8.31
C LEU A 257 -2.83 -4.02 -8.40
N ALA A 258 -3.39 -2.93 -8.94
CA ALA A 258 -4.83 -2.78 -9.13
C ALA A 258 -5.40 -3.86 -10.07
N LEU A 259 -4.65 -4.31 -11.08
CA LEU A 259 -5.09 -5.36 -12.01
C LEU A 259 -5.34 -6.68 -11.31
N TRP A 260 -4.47 -7.05 -10.38
CA TRP A 260 -4.63 -8.25 -9.54
C TRP A 260 -5.88 -8.17 -8.68
N TRP A 261 -6.16 -7.00 -8.10
CA TRP A 261 -7.37 -6.78 -7.33
C TRP A 261 -8.63 -6.86 -8.20
N TYR A 262 -8.63 -6.24 -9.39
CA TYR A 262 -9.75 -6.32 -10.33
C TYR A 262 -10.01 -7.75 -10.79
N LEU A 263 -8.97 -8.55 -11.03
CA LEU A 263 -9.08 -9.95 -11.41
C LEU A 263 -9.68 -10.78 -10.30
N LYS A 264 -9.16 -10.65 -9.07
CA LYS A 264 -9.64 -11.38 -7.90
C LYS A 264 -11.10 -11.10 -7.57
N THR A 265 -11.58 -9.89 -7.86
CA THR A 265 -12.94 -9.46 -7.52
C THR A 265 -13.91 -9.51 -8.69
N ASP A 266 -13.43 -9.82 -9.91
CA ASP A 266 -14.19 -9.70 -11.16
C ASP A 266 -14.86 -8.33 -11.35
N THR A 267 -14.14 -7.25 -11.01
CA THR A 267 -14.68 -5.88 -11.01
C THR A 267 -14.08 -4.97 -12.09
N TYR A 268 -13.18 -5.48 -12.94
CA TYR A 268 -12.45 -4.65 -13.92
C TYR A 268 -13.38 -3.77 -14.77
N HIS A 269 -14.43 -4.37 -15.32
CA HIS A 269 -15.37 -3.72 -16.23
C HIS A 269 -16.38 -2.80 -15.53
N LEU A 270 -16.55 -2.95 -14.21
CA LEU A 270 -17.48 -2.14 -13.41
C LEU A 270 -16.92 -0.75 -13.10
N ALA A 271 -15.59 -0.63 -13.02
CA ALA A 271 -14.92 0.65 -12.81
C ALA A 271 -15.02 1.55 -14.05
N VAL A 272 -15.52 2.77 -13.88
CA VAL A 272 -15.64 3.79 -14.94
C VAL A 272 -14.41 4.70 -14.89
N PRO A 273 -13.57 4.72 -15.94
CA PRO A 273 -12.46 5.66 -16.03
C PRO A 273 -12.95 7.04 -16.51
N ILE A 274 -12.50 8.10 -15.84
CA ILE A 274 -12.82 9.50 -16.16
C ILE A 274 -11.53 10.29 -16.22
N VAL A 275 -11.27 10.95 -17.35
CA VAL A 275 -10.25 11.99 -17.44
C VAL A 275 -10.73 13.20 -16.64
N PHE A 276 -9.92 13.70 -15.71
CA PHE A 276 -10.29 14.90 -14.96
C PHE A 276 -9.28 16.03 -15.08
N MET A 277 -8.07 15.75 -15.58
CA MET A 277 -7.03 16.76 -15.74
C MET A 277 -6.14 16.46 -16.94
N HIS A 278 -5.71 17.52 -17.63
CA HIS A 278 -4.70 17.48 -18.68
C HIS A 278 -3.44 18.17 -18.21
N CYS A 279 -2.29 17.61 -18.54
CA CYS A 279 -1.00 18.22 -18.28
C CYS A 279 -0.47 18.87 -19.57
N PRO A 280 0.02 20.12 -19.50
CA PRO A 280 0.56 20.80 -20.68
C PRO A 280 1.82 20.10 -21.20
N LEU A 281 2.57 19.43 -20.33
CA LEU A 281 3.81 18.74 -20.64
C LEU A 281 3.77 17.30 -20.12
N LYS A 282 4.26 16.36 -20.95
CA LYS A 282 4.42 14.94 -20.59
C LYS A 282 5.17 14.75 -19.26
N ARG A 283 6.23 15.53 -19.02
CA ARG A 283 7.06 15.42 -17.80
C ARG A 283 6.30 15.74 -16.51
N CYS A 284 5.14 16.39 -16.60
CA CYS A 284 4.33 16.74 -15.43
C CYS A 284 3.36 15.64 -15.00
N LEU A 285 3.14 14.62 -15.84
CA LEU A 285 2.12 13.61 -15.61
C LEU A 285 2.33 12.86 -14.29
N HIS A 286 3.54 12.34 -14.07
CA HIS A 286 3.83 11.56 -12.87
C HIS A 286 3.79 12.40 -11.60
N ALA A 287 4.21 13.66 -11.66
CA ALA A 287 4.08 14.57 -10.54
C ALA A 287 2.61 14.80 -10.18
N VAL A 288 1.77 15.07 -11.17
CA VAL A 288 0.34 15.36 -10.99
C VAL A 288 -0.41 14.12 -10.52
N GLU A 289 -0.14 12.96 -11.13
CA GLU A 289 -0.65 11.67 -10.68
C GLU A 289 -0.29 11.41 -9.22
N GLN A 290 0.98 11.55 -8.86
CA GLN A 290 1.44 11.28 -7.50
C GLN A 290 0.86 12.28 -6.49
N PHE A 291 0.66 13.53 -6.88
CA PHE A 291 -0.03 14.52 -6.05
C PHE A 291 -1.44 14.07 -5.71
N TRP A 292 -2.23 13.67 -6.71
CA TRP A 292 -3.60 13.21 -6.50
C TRP A 292 -3.67 11.87 -5.74
N ILE A 293 -2.69 10.97 -5.94
CA ILE A 293 -2.56 9.76 -5.14
C ILE A 293 -2.33 10.10 -3.66
N GLN A 294 -1.46 11.07 -3.36
CA GLN A 294 -1.19 11.48 -1.98
C GLN A 294 -2.37 12.25 -1.35
N PHE A 295 -3.07 13.06 -2.14
CA PHE A 295 -4.20 13.87 -1.70
C PHE A 295 -5.47 13.04 -1.47
N TRP A 296 -5.94 12.31 -2.49
CA TRP A 296 -7.18 11.52 -2.41
C TRP A 296 -7.00 10.17 -1.72
N ARG A 297 -5.77 9.64 -1.66
CA ARG A 297 -5.47 8.29 -1.14
C ARG A 297 -6.34 7.19 -1.78
N PRO A 298 -6.38 7.12 -3.11
CA PRO A 298 -7.16 6.12 -3.83
C PRO A 298 -6.71 4.73 -3.39
N THR A 299 -7.67 3.92 -2.92
CA THR A 299 -7.35 2.67 -2.22
C THR A 299 -6.74 1.60 -3.12
N LEU A 300 -6.88 1.72 -4.45
CA LEU A 300 -6.30 0.80 -5.43
C LEU A 300 -4.92 1.25 -5.96
N ASN A 301 -4.40 2.41 -5.54
CA ASN A 301 -3.03 2.80 -5.88
C ASN A 301 -2.02 2.32 -4.86
N ALA A 302 -0.76 2.23 -5.29
CA ALA A 302 0.34 2.04 -4.36
C ALA A 302 0.50 3.27 -3.45
N PRO A 303 0.74 3.06 -2.15
CA PRO A 303 0.80 1.75 -1.49
C PRO A 303 -0.49 1.36 -0.76
N PHE A 304 -1.57 2.12 -0.87
CA PHE A 304 -2.82 1.88 -0.15
C PHE A 304 -3.39 0.49 -0.45
N ILE A 305 -3.26 0.05 -1.71
CA ILE A 305 -3.70 -1.27 -2.17
C ILE A 305 -3.01 -2.44 -1.44
N ASN A 306 -1.80 -2.24 -0.92
CA ASN A 306 -1.10 -3.30 -0.18
C ASN A 306 -1.89 -3.73 1.06
N GLN A 307 -2.67 -2.84 1.69
CA GLN A 307 -3.51 -3.20 2.84
C GLN A 307 -4.63 -4.17 2.43
N ILE A 308 -5.13 -4.04 1.21
CA ILE A 308 -6.23 -4.84 0.68
C ILE A 308 -5.72 -6.18 0.16
N LEU A 309 -4.57 -6.19 -0.51
CA LEU A 309 -3.97 -7.41 -1.07
C LEU A 309 -3.31 -8.31 -0.02
N ARG A 310 -2.85 -7.76 1.11
CA ARG A 310 -2.29 -8.52 2.25
C ARG A 310 -3.24 -9.54 2.87
N GLY A 311 -4.54 -9.47 2.55
CA GLY A 311 -5.56 -10.22 3.24
C GLY A 311 -5.49 -11.74 3.12
N LYS A 312 -4.96 -12.36 2.05
CA LYS A 312 -5.12 -13.83 1.86
C LYS A 312 -4.08 -14.59 1.01
N HIS A 313 -2.94 -14.02 0.62
CA HIS A 313 -1.91 -14.80 -0.10
C HIS A 313 -0.49 -14.56 0.41
N SER A 314 0.00 -15.57 1.11
CA SER A 314 1.39 -16.02 1.19
C SER A 314 1.93 -16.38 -0.21
N LEU A 315 2.05 -15.40 -1.11
CA LEU A 315 2.90 -15.55 -2.29
C LEU A 315 4.28 -14.96 -1.98
N ARG A 316 5.21 -15.91 -1.86
CA ARG A 316 6.66 -15.81 -1.66
C ARG A 316 7.35 -14.91 -2.70
N THR A 317 7.32 -13.61 -2.48
CA THR A 317 8.50 -12.79 -2.73
C THR A 317 8.69 -11.95 -1.48
N ALA A 318 9.91 -11.97 -0.96
CA ALA A 318 10.37 -11.42 0.31
C ALA A 318 9.38 -10.42 0.91
N ALA A 319 8.95 -10.69 2.15
CA ALA A 319 8.17 -9.78 2.96
C ALA A 319 8.89 -8.42 3.10
N VAL A 320 8.80 -7.59 2.06
CA VAL A 320 9.00 -6.17 2.17
C VAL A 320 7.81 -5.78 3.03
N ARG A 321 8.06 -5.67 4.34
CA ARG A 321 7.26 -4.87 5.24
C ARG A 321 7.24 -3.47 4.65
N VAL A 322 6.45 -3.24 3.60
CA VAL A 322 6.15 -1.90 3.14
C VAL A 322 5.36 -1.35 4.31
N THR A 323 6.05 -0.64 5.19
CA THR A 323 5.51 0.20 6.26
C THR A 323 4.82 1.39 5.58
N ALA A 324 3.92 1.07 4.67
CA ALA A 324 3.38 1.92 3.62
C ALA A 324 2.17 2.71 4.12
N THR A 325 1.52 2.22 5.17
CA THR A 325 0.28 2.80 5.67
C THR A 325 0.49 4.16 6.32
N ARG A 326 1.70 4.47 6.84
CA ARG A 326 2.00 5.77 7.43
C ARG A 326 2.75 6.74 6.51
N ARG A 327 3.44 6.29 5.45
CA ARG A 327 4.36 7.14 4.64
C ARG A 327 3.71 8.20 3.75
N HIS A 328 2.39 8.11 3.48
CA HIS A 328 1.73 8.98 2.49
C HIS A 328 0.79 10.04 3.10
N LEU A 329 0.58 10.01 4.42
CA LEU A 329 -0.04 11.10 5.21
C LEU A 329 0.86 12.35 5.31
N PHE A 330 2.08 12.28 4.77
CA PHE A 330 3.15 13.20 5.10
C PHE A 330 3.26 14.41 4.18
N SER A 331 2.89 14.40 2.90
CA SER A 331 3.24 15.52 2.00
C SER A 331 2.62 16.86 2.42
N PHE A 332 1.30 16.95 2.60
CA PHE A 332 0.67 18.22 3.03
C PHE A 332 1.13 18.70 4.40
N ARG A 333 1.26 17.79 5.38
CA ARG A 333 1.78 18.12 6.71
C ARG A 333 3.25 18.57 6.65
N LEU A 334 4.03 17.95 5.76
CA LEU A 334 5.43 18.29 5.52
C LEU A 334 5.57 19.67 4.87
N HIS A 335 4.75 19.99 3.87
CA HIS A 335 4.72 21.32 3.25
C HIS A 335 4.20 22.40 4.20
N ARG A 336 3.21 22.10 5.05
CA ARG A 336 2.77 23.00 6.13
C ARG A 336 3.90 23.25 7.13
N ARG A 337 4.61 22.20 7.55
CA ARG A 337 5.73 22.31 8.48
C ARG A 337 6.90 23.09 7.87
N TYR A 338 7.22 22.86 6.60
CA TYR A 338 8.21 23.64 5.87
C TYR A 338 7.86 25.12 5.88
N ARG A 339 6.62 25.48 5.53
CA ARG A 339 6.17 26.88 5.59
C ARG A 339 6.29 27.49 6.98
N GLN A 340 5.89 26.74 8.01
CA GLN A 340 6.00 27.22 9.40
C GLN A 340 7.45 27.46 9.81
N MET A 341 8.38 26.58 9.41
CA MET A 341 9.80 26.73 9.71
C MET A 341 10.43 27.86 8.88
N ALA A 342 10.10 27.97 7.60
CA ALA A 342 10.55 29.06 6.73
C ALA A 342 10.07 30.44 7.23
N LYS A 343 8.81 30.55 7.69
CA LYS A 343 8.27 31.79 8.29
C LYS A 343 8.97 32.18 9.60
N LYS A 344 9.51 31.22 10.35
CA LYS A 344 10.22 31.44 11.61
C LYS A 344 11.71 31.78 11.41
N GLY A 345 12.15 32.08 10.19
CA GLY A 345 13.54 32.47 9.92
C GLY A 345 14.55 31.32 9.89
N TYR A 346 14.10 30.05 9.84
CA TYR A 346 15.01 28.90 9.69
C TYR A 346 15.59 28.77 8.28
N ALA A 347 15.23 29.67 7.36
CA ALA A 347 15.79 29.75 6.01
C ALA A 347 16.43 31.14 5.84
N VAL A 348 17.69 31.17 5.40
CA VAL A 348 18.48 32.39 5.17
C VAL A 348 17.93 33.22 3.99
N GLN A 349 17.20 32.59 3.08
CA GLN A 349 16.58 33.20 1.90
C GLN A 349 15.09 32.81 1.86
N PRO A 350 14.18 33.67 1.39
CA PRO A 350 12.80 33.29 1.14
C PRO A 350 12.81 32.25 0.03
N GLY A 351 12.72 30.97 0.40
CA GLY A 351 12.62 29.88 -0.57
C GLY A 351 11.46 30.12 -1.54
N PRO A 352 11.50 29.49 -2.74
CA PRO A 352 10.58 29.78 -3.86
C PRO A 352 9.09 29.55 -3.55
N PHE A 353 8.75 29.03 -2.37
CA PHE A 353 7.39 28.70 -1.94
C PHE A 353 6.97 29.31 -0.60
N ARG A 354 7.66 30.35 -0.11
CA ARG A 354 7.25 31.07 1.10
C ARG A 354 5.78 31.48 1.04
N ASP A 355 5.35 31.98 -0.12
CA ASP A 355 4.01 32.54 -0.34
C ASP A 355 3.13 31.71 -1.29
N ALA A 356 3.67 30.64 -1.90
CA ALA A 356 2.90 29.76 -2.78
C ALA A 356 1.86 28.93 -2.00
N SER A 357 0.71 28.58 -2.61
CA SER A 357 -0.27 27.66 -1.99
C SER A 357 0.32 26.28 -1.67
N ILE A 358 -0.28 25.52 -0.73
CA ILE A 358 0.22 24.17 -0.36
C ILE A 358 0.22 23.24 -1.56
N VAL A 359 -0.80 23.37 -2.41
CA VAL A 359 -0.93 22.64 -3.66
C VAL A 359 0.24 22.95 -4.61
N LYS A 360 0.53 24.23 -4.86
CA LYS A 360 1.64 24.63 -5.75
C LYS A 360 2.99 24.14 -5.24
N ALA A 361 3.26 24.28 -3.94
CA ALA A 361 4.51 23.82 -3.33
C ALA A 361 4.68 22.30 -3.39
N ALA A 362 3.60 21.55 -3.13
CA ALA A 362 3.60 20.10 -3.24
C ALA A 362 3.84 19.65 -4.68
N MET A 363 3.18 20.31 -5.63
CA MET A 363 3.29 19.97 -7.03
C MET A 363 4.69 20.20 -7.59
N PHE A 364 5.27 21.36 -7.27
CA PHE A 364 6.65 21.65 -7.63
C PHE A 364 7.62 20.63 -7.01
N SER A 365 7.46 20.31 -5.72
CA SER A 365 8.34 19.37 -5.04
C SER A 365 8.32 17.99 -5.70
N LEU A 366 7.14 17.51 -6.07
CA LEU A 366 7.00 16.26 -6.82
C LEU A 366 7.63 16.37 -8.20
N GLN A 367 7.39 17.47 -8.93
CA GLN A 367 8.00 17.71 -10.23
C GLN A 367 9.53 17.62 -10.17
N VAL A 368 10.15 18.33 -9.22
CA VAL A 368 11.61 18.30 -9.03
C VAL A 368 12.11 16.89 -8.73
N LEU A 369 11.38 16.10 -7.92
CA LEU A 369 11.79 14.72 -7.64
C LEU A 369 11.72 13.84 -8.90
N PHE A 370 10.68 13.98 -9.72
CA PHE A 370 10.56 13.23 -10.97
C PHE A 370 11.57 13.69 -12.03
N ASP A 371 11.82 15.00 -12.16
CA ASP A 371 12.87 15.54 -13.03
C ASP A 371 14.25 15.08 -12.56
N LEU A 372 14.48 15.05 -11.25
CA LEU A 372 15.69 14.50 -10.64
C LEU A 372 15.80 12.99 -10.83
N ALA A 373 14.71 12.25 -11.06
CA ALA A 373 14.75 10.82 -11.36
C ALA A 373 14.96 10.54 -12.86
N ALA A 374 14.59 11.48 -13.73
CA ALA A 374 14.67 11.35 -15.18
C ALA A 374 16.11 11.15 -15.69
N GLU A 375 16.25 10.80 -16.96
CA GLU A 375 17.57 10.65 -17.59
C GLU A 375 17.97 11.92 -18.36
N GLY A 376 19.28 12.12 -18.53
CA GLY A 376 19.84 13.21 -19.33
C GLY A 376 19.61 14.62 -18.77
N LEU A 377 19.25 15.55 -19.65
CA LEU A 377 19.21 16.99 -19.39
C LEU A 377 18.28 17.37 -18.22
N GLN A 378 17.13 16.72 -18.07
CA GLN A 378 16.17 17.08 -17.02
C GLN A 378 16.73 16.82 -15.63
N SER A 379 17.40 15.67 -15.41
CA SER A 379 18.06 15.42 -14.14
C SER A 379 19.22 16.35 -13.91
N PHE A 380 19.96 16.74 -14.96
CA PHE A 380 21.03 17.72 -14.82
C PHE A 380 20.47 19.09 -14.38
N LEU A 381 19.41 19.58 -15.01
CA LEU A 381 18.77 20.85 -14.65
C LEU A 381 18.17 20.83 -13.25
N ALA A 382 17.49 19.75 -12.86
CA ALA A 382 16.97 19.58 -11.49
C ALA A 382 18.11 19.56 -10.46
N ALA A 383 19.21 18.84 -10.75
CA ALA A 383 20.37 18.84 -9.86
C ALA A 383 21.05 20.21 -9.79
N LYS A 384 21.18 20.93 -10.92
CA LYS A 384 21.73 22.29 -10.98
C LYS A 384 20.90 23.26 -10.14
N LEU A 385 19.56 23.21 -10.26
CA LEU A 385 18.64 23.99 -9.45
C LEU A 385 18.84 23.73 -7.96
N LEU A 386 18.88 22.46 -7.55
CA LEU A 386 19.02 22.08 -6.15
C LEU A 386 20.41 22.39 -5.56
N ARG A 387 21.45 22.43 -6.39
CA ARG A 387 22.79 22.88 -5.98
C ARG A 387 22.94 24.40 -5.94
N SER A 388 22.02 25.13 -6.55
CA SER A 388 22.06 26.60 -6.58
C SER A 388 21.57 27.22 -5.27
N GLY A 389 21.89 28.50 -5.06
CA GLY A 389 21.37 29.29 -3.94
C GLY A 389 19.87 29.60 -3.99
N HIS A 390 19.18 29.29 -5.10
CA HIS A 390 17.73 29.53 -5.25
C HIS A 390 16.86 28.61 -4.41
N VAL A 391 17.42 27.49 -3.93
CA VAL A 391 16.73 26.52 -3.08
C VAL A 391 17.39 26.50 -1.72
N ASP A 392 16.61 26.63 -0.66
CA ASP A 392 17.12 26.53 0.70
C ASP A 392 17.37 25.07 1.15
N ASP A 393 18.23 24.88 2.13
CA ASP A 393 18.58 23.56 2.68
C ASP A 393 17.37 22.84 3.29
N LEU A 394 16.43 23.60 3.85
CA LEU A 394 15.22 23.07 4.46
C LEU A 394 14.34 22.38 3.40
N LEU A 395 14.21 22.95 2.20
CA LEU A 395 13.51 22.34 1.08
C LEU A 395 14.21 21.05 0.66
N ILE A 396 15.54 21.00 0.64
CA ILE A 396 16.29 19.78 0.31
C ILE A 396 16.06 18.67 1.35
N TYR A 397 16.05 18.98 2.65
CA TYR A 397 15.66 18.00 3.69
C TYR A 397 14.21 17.52 3.52
N GLN A 398 13.29 18.42 3.18
CA GLN A 398 11.91 18.08 2.86
C GLN A 398 11.83 17.14 1.65
N LEU A 399 12.52 17.46 0.54
CA LEU A 399 12.57 16.66 -0.68
C LEU A 399 13.15 15.27 -0.42
N TYR A 400 14.21 15.17 0.40
CA TYR A 400 14.78 13.88 0.80
C TYR A 400 13.78 13.01 1.57
N ARG A 401 12.97 13.63 2.44
CA ARG A 401 11.88 12.91 3.13
C ARG A 401 10.76 12.50 2.17
N LEU A 402 10.34 13.41 1.29
CA LEU A 402 9.27 13.18 0.32
C LEU A 402 9.65 12.08 -0.70
N GLY A 403 10.93 12.02 -1.08
CA GLY A 403 11.49 10.98 -1.95
C GLY A 403 11.37 9.56 -1.42
N CYS A 404 11.01 9.34 -0.14
CA CYS A 404 10.70 8.02 0.42
C CYS A 404 9.23 7.59 0.26
N SER A 405 8.44 8.34 -0.53
CA SER A 405 6.99 8.19 -0.67
C SER A 405 6.49 8.41 -2.11
N LEU A 406 7.34 8.14 -3.09
CA LEU A 406 7.01 8.25 -4.52
C LEU A 406 6.26 7.02 -5.05
N GLY A 407 6.20 5.92 -4.31
CA GLY A 407 5.39 4.75 -4.63
C GLY A 407 6.07 3.75 -5.58
N ASP A 408 7.06 4.18 -6.35
CA ASP A 408 7.93 3.35 -7.18
C ASP A 408 9.32 3.18 -6.52
N PRO A 409 9.72 1.96 -6.08
CA PRO A 409 11.00 1.73 -5.41
C PRO A 409 12.23 2.12 -6.22
N HIS A 410 12.19 1.99 -7.55
CA HIS A 410 13.31 2.35 -8.42
C HIS A 410 13.50 3.87 -8.43
N ILE A 411 12.41 4.62 -8.62
CA ILE A 411 12.42 6.08 -8.58
C ILE A 411 12.86 6.58 -7.20
N GLU A 412 12.31 6.02 -6.11
CA GLU A 412 12.70 6.38 -4.74
C GLU A 412 14.21 6.21 -4.51
N THR A 413 14.78 5.09 -4.96
CA THR A 413 16.21 4.79 -4.81
C THR A 413 17.08 5.77 -5.61
N THR A 414 16.72 6.01 -6.88
CA THR A 414 17.44 6.93 -7.78
C THR A 414 17.43 8.35 -7.23
N VAL A 415 16.27 8.85 -6.83
CA VAL A 415 16.11 10.19 -6.23
C VAL A 415 16.92 10.32 -4.95
N ARG A 416 16.84 9.34 -4.03
CA ARG A 416 17.63 9.38 -2.79
C ARG A 416 19.13 9.36 -3.05
N LYS A 417 19.61 8.59 -4.03
CA LYS A 417 21.04 8.57 -4.42
C LYS A 417 21.48 9.94 -4.93
N ARG A 418 20.67 10.59 -5.78
CA ARG A 418 20.98 11.91 -6.35
C ARG A 418 20.88 13.03 -5.31
N LEU A 419 19.88 13.01 -4.43
CA LEU A 419 19.76 13.95 -3.32
C LEU A 419 20.93 13.86 -2.33
N ARG A 420 21.46 12.66 -2.05
CA ARG A 420 22.68 12.51 -1.24
C ARG A 420 23.89 13.21 -1.86
N LYS A 421 24.05 13.11 -3.18
CA LYS A 421 25.12 13.83 -3.90
C LYS A 421 24.93 15.35 -3.85
N ILE A 422 23.69 15.82 -3.89
CA ILE A 422 23.36 17.25 -3.76
C ILE A 422 23.64 17.76 -2.35
N MET A 423 23.23 17.00 -1.32
CA MET A 423 23.53 17.33 0.08
C MET A 423 25.03 17.38 0.32
N ALA A 424 25.79 16.40 -0.18
CA ALA A 424 27.25 16.41 -0.08
C ALA A 424 27.87 17.63 -0.78
N PHE A 425 27.40 18.01 -1.97
CA PHE A 425 27.86 19.22 -2.66
C PHE A 425 27.60 20.51 -1.86
N ARG A 426 26.50 20.57 -1.12
CA ARG A 426 26.12 21.71 -0.28
C ARG A 426 26.69 21.65 1.14
N ASN A 427 27.59 20.69 1.43
CA ASN A 427 28.09 20.42 2.78
C ASN A 427 26.98 20.19 3.82
N MET A 428 25.84 19.64 3.38
CA MET A 428 24.72 19.30 4.25
C MET A 428 24.89 17.89 4.84
N THR A 429 24.47 17.73 6.09
CA THR A 429 24.39 16.43 6.75
C THR A 429 23.32 15.54 6.10
N VAL A 430 23.69 14.34 5.67
CA VAL A 430 22.74 13.38 5.10
C VAL A 430 21.93 12.70 6.21
N PRO A 431 20.58 12.73 6.18
CA PRO A 431 19.79 12.04 7.19
C PRO A 431 19.99 10.53 7.14
N SER A 432 20.39 9.98 8.29
CA SER A 432 20.52 8.54 8.53
C SER A 432 19.16 7.83 8.48
N GLU A 433 19.17 6.55 8.08
CA GLU A 433 17.94 5.75 8.08
C GLU A 433 17.41 5.55 9.51
N PRO A 434 16.08 5.62 9.73
CA PRO A 434 15.49 5.44 11.05
C PRO A 434 15.86 4.07 11.62
N SER A 435 16.52 4.04 12.78
CA SER A 435 16.82 2.82 13.52
C SER A 435 16.22 2.83 14.92
N SER A 436 15.87 1.66 15.42
CA SER A 436 15.53 1.46 16.82
C SER A 436 16.78 1.52 17.71
N LEU A 437 16.56 1.85 18.98
CA LEU A 437 17.55 1.63 20.02
C LEU A 437 17.58 0.13 20.35
N CYS A 438 18.72 -0.51 20.11
CA CYS A 438 18.87 -1.95 20.30
C CYS A 438 19.69 -2.25 21.57
N ILE A 439 19.04 -2.74 22.62
CA ILE A 439 19.59 -2.91 23.98
C ILE A 439 19.14 -4.24 24.59
N ARG A 440 19.81 -4.75 25.62
CA ARG A 440 19.25 -5.85 26.44
C ARG A 440 18.23 -5.26 27.42
N GLY A 441 17.17 -6.00 27.72
CA GLY A 441 16.11 -5.53 28.60
C GLY A 441 16.51 -5.65 30.08
N LEU A 442 15.92 -4.82 30.93
CA LEU A 442 15.79 -5.13 32.35
C LEU A 442 14.48 -5.88 32.57
N GLY A 443 14.41 -6.66 33.64
CA GLY A 443 13.28 -7.57 33.89
C GLY A 443 11.95 -6.89 34.22
N HIS A 444 11.96 -5.66 34.72
CA HIS A 444 10.76 -4.96 35.15
C HIS A 444 9.96 -4.37 33.96
N ALA A 445 8.62 -4.39 34.08
CA ALA A 445 7.72 -4.01 32.97
C ALA A 445 7.84 -2.54 32.54
N SER A 446 8.25 -1.64 33.43
CA SER A 446 8.35 -0.20 33.13
C SER A 446 9.56 0.16 32.26
N PHE A 447 10.59 -0.70 32.18
CA PHE A 447 11.88 -0.37 31.55
C PHE A 447 11.75 0.19 30.12
N ALA A 448 10.89 -0.43 29.31
CA ALA A 448 10.65 0.00 27.93
C ALA A 448 9.96 1.36 27.86
N ALA A 449 9.05 1.65 28.80
CA ALA A 449 8.35 2.93 28.88
C ALA A 449 9.28 4.04 29.36
N ASP A 450 10.08 3.76 30.39
CA ASP A 450 11.04 4.69 30.98
C ASP A 450 12.15 5.05 30.00
N THR A 451 12.69 4.05 29.28
CA THR A 451 13.67 4.28 28.21
C THR A 451 13.08 5.14 27.08
N ARG A 452 11.81 4.91 26.69
CA ARG A 452 11.12 5.75 25.71
C ARG A 452 10.93 7.18 26.22
N ALA A 453 10.66 7.36 27.51
CA ALA A 453 10.54 8.68 28.13
C ALA A 453 11.88 9.42 28.12
N LEU A 454 12.97 8.76 28.51
CA LEU A 454 14.34 9.31 28.40
C LEU A 454 14.64 9.76 26.97
N MET A 455 14.41 8.90 25.97
CA MET A 455 14.62 9.24 24.56
C MET A 455 13.78 10.46 24.11
N ARG A 456 12.56 10.63 24.63
CA ARG A 456 11.74 11.84 24.33
C ARG A 456 12.36 13.09 24.90
N THR A 457 12.85 13.05 26.15
CA THR A 457 13.51 14.18 26.80
C THR A 457 14.75 14.59 26.02
N LEU A 458 15.61 13.62 25.66
CA LEU A 458 16.79 13.90 24.84
C LEU A 458 16.45 14.55 23.49
N LEU A 459 15.37 14.12 22.83
CA LEU A 459 14.91 14.75 21.59
C LEU A 459 14.38 16.17 21.77
N LYS A 460 13.72 16.47 22.91
CA LYS A 460 13.27 17.82 23.23
C LYS A 460 14.47 18.74 23.45
N ASP A 461 15.45 18.27 24.23
CA ASP A 461 16.65 19.04 24.56
C ASP A 461 17.56 19.26 23.33
N SER A 462 17.46 18.36 22.34
CA SER A 462 18.24 18.41 21.10
C SER A 462 17.46 19.00 19.92
N HIS A 463 16.33 19.68 20.16
CA HIS A 463 15.48 20.16 19.06
C HIS A 463 16.23 21.05 18.05
N ALA A 464 17.24 21.80 18.51
CA ALA A 464 18.06 22.67 17.66
C ALA A 464 19.03 21.90 16.74
N THR A 465 19.52 20.73 17.17
CA THR A 465 20.55 19.95 16.43
C THR A 465 19.95 18.84 15.58
N VAL A 466 18.71 18.42 15.87
CA VAL A 466 18.03 17.38 15.09
C VAL A 466 17.70 17.88 13.70
N LEU A 467 18.03 17.07 12.69
CA LEU A 467 17.81 17.42 11.29
C LEU A 467 16.32 17.68 11.00
N PRO A 468 15.99 18.78 10.29
CA PRO A 468 14.62 19.13 9.97
C PRO A 468 13.88 18.01 9.26
N PHE A 469 12.65 17.75 9.67
CA PHE A 469 11.79 16.68 9.16
C PHE A 469 12.29 15.25 9.39
N HIS A 470 13.49 15.01 9.93
CA HIS A 470 14.05 13.66 10.11
C HIS A 470 14.12 13.27 11.58
N VAL A 471 13.02 13.51 12.31
CA VAL A 471 12.91 13.17 13.73
C VAL A 471 12.98 11.64 13.91
N PRO A 472 13.89 11.13 14.76
CA PRO A 472 14.04 9.70 15.01
C PRO A 472 12.78 9.04 15.56
N LYS A 473 12.63 7.74 15.32
CA LYS A 473 11.57 6.94 15.96
C LYS A 473 12.03 6.49 17.34
N LEU A 474 11.10 6.53 18.29
CA LEU A 474 11.29 6.05 19.67
C LEU A 474 11.02 4.54 19.78
N LEU A 475 11.57 3.77 18.84
CA LEU A 475 11.43 2.32 18.82
C LEU A 475 12.59 1.69 19.59
N ILE A 476 12.26 0.73 20.45
CA ILE A 476 13.24 -0.08 21.19
C ILE A 476 13.17 -1.51 20.65
N THR A 477 14.32 -2.15 20.52
CA THR A 477 14.44 -3.56 20.15
C THR A 477 15.29 -4.26 21.20
N PHE A 478 14.71 -5.24 21.87
CA PHE A 478 15.44 -5.99 22.89
C PHE A 478 16.29 -7.09 22.27
N LYS A 479 17.57 -7.12 22.63
CA LYS A 479 18.47 -8.24 22.36
C LYS A 479 18.18 -9.35 23.35
N ALA A 480 18.28 -10.60 22.90
CA ALA A 480 18.26 -11.76 23.79
C ALA A 480 19.32 -11.62 24.89
N HIS A 481 19.08 -12.18 26.06
CA HIS A 481 20.08 -12.31 27.11
C HIS A 481 21.04 -13.48 26.83
N PRO A 482 22.23 -13.54 27.47
CA PRO A 482 23.09 -14.72 27.38
C PRO A 482 22.36 -15.97 27.82
N LYS A 483 22.72 -17.12 27.26
CA LYS A 483 22.18 -18.41 27.67
C LYS A 483 23.05 -19.03 28.76
N VAL A 484 22.51 -19.97 29.54
CA VAL A 484 23.27 -20.73 30.55
C VAL A 484 24.53 -21.34 29.93
N LYS A 485 24.43 -21.97 28.76
CA LYS A 485 25.59 -22.54 28.05
C LYS A 485 26.66 -21.54 27.65
N ASP A 486 26.29 -20.27 27.44
CA ASP A 486 27.24 -19.24 27.03
C ASP A 486 28.14 -18.82 28.21
N VAL A 487 27.76 -19.20 29.43
CA VAL A 487 28.43 -18.82 30.69
C VAL A 487 29.00 -20.05 31.41
N LEU A 488 28.22 -21.12 31.53
CA LEU A 488 28.54 -22.31 32.33
C LEU A 488 29.61 -23.20 31.70
N PHE A 489 29.67 -23.26 30.37
CA PHE A 489 30.47 -24.26 29.67
C PHE A 489 31.96 -23.87 29.63
N ASN A 490 32.79 -24.70 30.25
CA ASN A 490 34.25 -24.55 30.32
C ASN A 490 35.02 -25.56 29.46
N PHE A 491 34.34 -26.43 28.69
CA PHE A 491 35.02 -27.45 27.88
C PHE A 491 36.00 -26.87 26.85
N LYS A 492 35.82 -25.61 26.44
CA LYS A 492 36.68 -24.97 25.43
C LYS A 492 38.13 -24.88 25.90
N GLU A 493 38.36 -24.58 27.17
CA GLU A 493 39.71 -24.52 27.75
C GLU A 493 40.42 -25.88 27.64
N LEU A 494 39.68 -26.97 27.88
CA LEU A 494 40.20 -28.32 27.76
C LEU A 494 40.46 -28.72 26.31
N VAL A 495 39.62 -28.27 25.37
CA VAL A 495 39.81 -28.52 23.92
C VAL A 495 40.99 -27.74 23.36
N GLU A 496 41.21 -26.50 23.81
CA GLU A 496 42.33 -25.65 23.35
C GLU A 496 43.70 -26.19 23.81
N GLY A 497 43.76 -26.83 24.98
CA GLY A 497 44.97 -27.46 25.52
C GLY A 497 45.03 -28.98 25.37
N TRP A 498 44.20 -29.57 24.50
CA TRP A 498 44.15 -31.02 24.33
C TRP A 498 45.33 -31.53 23.51
N GLU A 499 46.00 -32.56 24.03
CA GLU A 499 47.03 -33.33 23.33
C GLU A 499 46.56 -34.79 23.16
N PRO A 500 46.78 -35.40 21.98
CA PRO A 500 46.43 -36.80 21.76
C PRO A 500 47.11 -37.71 22.80
N HIS A 501 46.33 -38.62 23.40
CA HIS A 501 46.82 -39.59 24.40
C HIS A 501 47.27 -38.94 25.73
N GLY A 502 47.01 -37.64 25.92
CA GLY A 502 47.28 -36.94 27.17
C GLY A 502 46.30 -37.27 28.30
N ALA A 503 45.22 -37.99 28.02
CA ALA A 503 44.15 -38.28 28.99
C ALA A 503 44.65 -38.96 30.27
N ASP A 504 45.68 -39.79 30.19
CA ASP A 504 46.23 -40.51 31.36
C ASP A 504 47.01 -39.62 32.33
N SER A 505 47.54 -38.50 31.85
CA SER A 505 48.26 -37.51 32.67
C SER A 505 47.35 -36.55 33.42
N LEU A 506 46.05 -36.52 33.10
CA LEU A 506 45.10 -35.59 33.71
C LEU A 506 44.68 -36.07 35.12
N PRO A 507 44.62 -35.15 36.10
CA PRO A 507 44.16 -35.49 37.46
C PRO A 507 42.69 -35.94 37.43
N CYS A 508 42.40 -37.01 38.17
CA CYS A 508 41.05 -37.56 38.34
C CYS A 508 40.61 -37.46 39.79
N ASP A 509 39.49 -36.78 40.03
CA ASP A 509 38.89 -36.60 41.35
C ASP A 509 37.52 -37.31 41.49
N CYS A 510 37.27 -38.32 40.64
CA CYS A 510 35.96 -38.96 40.55
C CYS A 510 35.57 -39.72 41.82
N GLN A 511 36.54 -40.31 42.53
CA GLN A 511 36.27 -41.10 43.73
C GLN A 511 35.79 -40.21 44.88
N ASN A 512 36.52 -39.13 45.18
CA ASN A 512 36.13 -38.15 46.20
C ASN A 512 34.78 -37.50 45.89
N LEU A 513 34.56 -37.12 44.63
CA LEU A 513 33.27 -36.54 44.20
C LEU A 513 32.11 -37.54 44.30
N ARG A 514 32.35 -38.84 44.14
CA ARG A 514 31.32 -39.87 44.27
C ARG A 514 30.95 -40.14 45.72
N GLU A 515 31.90 -40.03 46.65
CA GLU A 515 31.61 -40.10 48.09
C GLU A 515 30.69 -38.95 48.52
N GLN A 516 30.91 -37.75 47.98
CA GLN A 516 30.08 -36.58 48.25
C GLN A 516 28.74 -36.60 47.48
N PHE A 517 28.74 -37.14 46.25
CA PHE A 517 27.59 -37.17 45.35
C PHE A 517 27.35 -38.60 44.81
N PRO A 518 26.75 -39.49 45.62
CA PRO A 518 26.68 -40.93 45.32
C PRO A 518 25.82 -41.26 44.09
N TYR A 519 24.95 -40.35 43.68
CA TYR A 519 24.04 -40.54 42.55
C TYR A 519 24.64 -40.22 41.19
N LEU A 520 25.90 -39.74 41.11
CA LEU A 520 26.53 -39.42 39.83
C LEU A 520 26.78 -40.68 38.98
N ASP A 521 26.48 -40.58 37.69
CA ASP A 521 26.74 -41.65 36.73
C ASP A 521 28.23 -41.73 36.36
N LEU A 522 28.72 -42.97 36.25
CA LEU A 522 30.07 -43.26 35.76
C LEU A 522 30.03 -43.88 34.37
N SER A 523 31.06 -43.59 33.58
CA SER A 523 31.38 -44.25 32.32
C SER A 523 32.89 -44.47 32.32
N ASP A 524 33.31 -45.74 32.16
CA ASP A 524 34.72 -46.17 32.22
C ASP A 524 35.42 -45.75 33.52
N GLY A 525 34.72 -45.89 34.66
CA GLY A 525 35.24 -45.51 35.97
C GLY A 525 35.28 -44.00 36.25
N HIS A 526 34.87 -43.15 35.30
CA HIS A 526 34.92 -41.70 35.43
C HIS A 526 33.54 -41.04 35.35
N ILE A 527 33.38 -39.87 35.97
CA ILE A 527 32.11 -39.13 35.99
C ILE A 527 31.72 -38.70 34.57
N ALA A 528 30.51 -39.07 34.16
CA ALA A 528 29.84 -38.62 32.94
C ALA A 528 28.33 -38.61 33.20
N SER A 529 27.86 -37.57 33.89
CA SER A 529 26.53 -37.56 34.50
C SER A 529 25.70 -36.34 34.08
N PRO A 530 24.37 -36.48 33.98
CA PRO A 530 23.46 -35.35 34.00
C PRO A 530 23.73 -34.45 35.22
N ALA A 531 23.76 -33.13 35.02
CA ALA A 531 24.06 -32.19 36.12
C ALA A 531 22.94 -32.14 37.19
N SER A 532 21.72 -32.57 36.86
CA SER A 532 20.62 -32.72 37.81
C SER A 532 20.91 -33.72 38.94
N LYS A 533 21.85 -34.66 38.73
CA LYS A 533 22.25 -35.66 39.73
C LYS A 533 23.29 -35.17 40.75
N LEU A 534 23.75 -33.92 40.63
CA LEU A 534 24.61 -33.29 41.63
C LEU A 534 23.88 -33.01 42.96
N GLY A 535 22.54 -33.11 42.99
CA GLY A 535 21.77 -33.01 44.23
C GLY A 535 21.84 -31.63 44.92
N ILE A 536 22.20 -30.58 44.17
CA ILE A 536 22.37 -29.22 44.71
C ILE A 536 20.99 -28.64 45.03
N PRO A 537 20.71 -28.16 46.25
CA PRO A 537 19.41 -27.58 46.59
C PRO A 537 19.26 -26.14 46.04
N GLY A 538 18.01 -25.72 45.86
CA GLY A 538 17.65 -24.34 45.54
C GLY A 538 17.99 -23.88 44.12
N LEU A 539 18.28 -22.59 43.96
CA LEU A 539 18.42 -21.92 42.66
C LEU A 539 19.50 -22.55 41.78
N LEU A 540 20.62 -22.99 42.37
CA LEU A 540 21.73 -23.60 41.64
C LEU A 540 21.35 -24.99 41.11
N GLY A 541 20.57 -25.75 41.88
CA GLY A 541 19.98 -27.01 41.45
C GLY A 541 19.01 -26.84 40.29
N ASP A 542 18.18 -25.80 40.33
CA ASP A 542 17.27 -25.44 39.24
C ASP A 542 18.07 -25.13 37.96
N ILE A 543 19.17 -24.36 38.06
CA ILE A 543 20.04 -24.05 36.91
C ILE A 543 20.64 -25.34 36.35
N ALA A 544 21.24 -26.19 37.20
CA ALA A 544 21.90 -27.44 36.80
C ALA A 544 20.95 -28.43 36.12
N SER A 545 19.69 -28.45 36.55
CA SER A 545 18.64 -29.33 36.01
C SER A 545 17.92 -28.76 34.79
N SER A 546 18.20 -27.51 34.43
CA SER A 546 17.48 -26.80 33.37
C SER A 546 18.07 -26.98 31.98
N SER A 547 17.36 -26.43 30.98
CA SER A 547 17.90 -26.34 29.63
C SER A 547 19.07 -25.37 29.58
N ALA A 548 20.19 -25.79 29.00
CA ALA A 548 21.36 -24.96 28.71
C ALA A 548 21.04 -23.78 27.77
N ASN A 549 19.88 -23.82 27.08
CA ASN A 549 19.39 -22.74 26.23
C ASN A 549 18.57 -21.66 26.96
N ASN A 550 18.29 -21.85 28.26
CA ASN A 550 17.60 -20.85 29.08
C ASN A 550 18.45 -19.58 29.18
N GLN A 551 17.77 -18.43 29.26
CA GLN A 551 18.42 -17.12 29.33
C GLN A 551 18.68 -16.69 30.77
N VAL A 552 19.81 -16.02 30.99
CA VAL A 552 20.24 -15.51 32.29
C VAL A 552 20.53 -14.01 32.20
N PHE A 553 20.20 -13.25 33.24
CA PHE A 553 20.50 -11.83 33.28
C PHE A 553 22.00 -11.58 33.39
N ALA A 554 22.54 -10.74 32.52
CA ALA A 554 23.94 -10.31 32.62
C ALA A 554 24.15 -9.41 33.84
N SER A 555 25.40 -9.24 34.26
CA SER A 555 25.72 -8.31 35.34
C SER A 555 25.24 -6.89 35.04
N VAL A 556 24.85 -6.16 36.09
CA VAL A 556 24.35 -4.78 35.97
C VAL A 556 25.37 -3.89 35.25
N SER A 557 26.66 -4.04 35.54
CA SER A 557 27.74 -3.31 34.87
C SER A 557 27.82 -3.60 33.37
N SER A 558 27.67 -4.87 32.98
CA SER A 558 27.64 -5.28 31.56
C SER A 558 26.41 -4.72 30.84
N LEU A 559 25.24 -4.78 31.49
CA LEU A 559 24.00 -4.22 30.96
C LEU A 559 24.09 -2.70 30.79
N PHE A 560 24.67 -1.99 31.76
CA PHE A 560 24.89 -0.55 31.68
C PHE A 560 25.83 -0.17 30.53
N GLY A 561 26.99 -0.85 30.44
CA GLY A 561 27.94 -0.61 29.35
C GLY A 561 27.32 -0.82 27.97
N GLY A 562 26.55 -1.91 27.82
CA GLY A 562 25.82 -2.21 26.59
C GLY A 562 24.72 -1.20 26.26
N PHE A 563 23.98 -0.75 27.28
CA PHE A 563 22.95 0.29 27.16
C PHE A 563 23.57 1.63 26.74
N ARG A 564 24.57 2.11 27.48
CA ARG A 564 25.31 3.35 27.25
C ARG A 564 25.88 3.40 25.83
N ALA A 565 26.60 2.36 25.41
CA ALA A 565 27.19 2.28 24.07
C ALA A 565 26.11 2.33 22.96
N SER A 566 24.98 1.67 23.18
CA SER A 566 23.88 1.63 22.21
C SER A 566 23.12 2.95 22.14
N LEU A 567 22.87 3.59 23.29
CA LEU A 567 22.28 4.92 23.37
C LEU A 567 23.20 5.96 22.72
N HIS A 568 24.51 5.90 22.99
CA HIS A 568 25.50 6.79 22.37
C HIS A 568 25.51 6.66 20.84
N ARG A 569 25.54 5.42 20.31
CA ARG A 569 25.43 5.17 18.87
C ARG A 569 24.13 5.74 18.30
N TRP A 570 23.01 5.56 19.00
CA TRP A 570 21.71 6.07 18.59
C TRP A 570 21.69 7.61 18.56
N CYS A 571 22.21 8.26 19.61
CA CYS A 571 22.32 9.72 19.71
C CYS A 571 23.20 10.29 18.59
N LYS A 572 24.41 9.74 18.41
CA LYS A 572 25.36 10.14 17.35
C LYS A 572 24.72 10.04 15.96
N LYS A 573 24.06 8.91 15.66
CA LYS A 573 23.42 8.67 14.36
C LYS A 573 22.31 9.68 14.04
N HIS A 574 21.66 10.21 15.07
CA HIS A 574 20.48 11.04 14.96
C HIS A 574 20.71 12.51 15.34
N HIS A 575 21.97 12.92 15.56
CA HIS A 575 22.35 14.28 15.96
C HIS A 575 21.61 14.75 17.22
N VAL A 576 21.42 13.81 18.15
CA VAL A 576 20.84 14.06 19.47
C VAL A 576 21.97 14.21 20.47
N ARG A 577 21.89 15.20 21.35
CA ARG A 577 22.83 15.40 22.45
C ARG A 577 22.77 14.19 23.39
N PHE A 578 23.93 13.61 23.66
CA PHE A 578 24.04 12.55 24.66
C PHE A 578 23.90 13.18 26.07
N PRO A 579 23.16 12.55 27.00
CA PRO A 579 23.04 13.06 28.36
C PRO A 579 24.40 13.13 29.04
N ALA A 580 24.53 14.03 30.02
CA ALA A 580 25.69 14.04 30.91
C ALA A 580 25.80 12.69 31.64
N GLU A 581 27.03 12.24 31.88
CA GLU A 581 27.29 10.91 32.44
C GLU A 581 26.60 10.69 33.78
N GLU A 582 26.63 11.70 34.65
CA GLU A 582 26.01 11.63 35.97
C GLU A 582 24.48 11.52 35.91
N VAL A 583 23.84 12.24 34.97
CA VAL A 583 22.39 12.13 34.75
C VAL A 583 22.02 10.72 34.28
N LEU A 584 22.84 10.14 33.39
CA LEU A 584 22.60 8.79 32.89
C LEU A 584 22.79 7.72 33.97
N LYS A 585 23.81 7.87 34.82
CA LYS A 585 24.07 6.98 35.96
C LYS A 585 22.93 7.03 36.99
N ILE A 586 22.47 8.23 37.35
CA ILE A 586 21.33 8.39 38.28
C ILE A 586 20.08 7.74 37.71
N TRP A 587 19.77 7.99 36.43
CA TRP A 587 18.64 7.34 35.78
C TRP A 587 18.77 5.82 35.79
N TRP A 588 19.97 5.29 35.49
CA TRP A 588 20.24 3.86 35.48
C TRP A 588 20.10 3.24 36.88
N ALA A 589 20.61 3.90 37.93
CA ALA A 589 20.51 3.41 39.31
C ALA A 589 19.05 3.16 39.72
N ASN A 590 18.13 4.06 39.36
CA ASN A 590 16.70 3.88 39.59
C ASN A 590 16.13 2.64 38.86
N GLN A 591 16.60 2.37 37.64
CA GLN A 591 16.17 1.19 36.88
C GLN A 591 16.76 -0.11 37.46
N VAL A 592 17.97 -0.05 38.01
CA VAL A 592 18.62 -1.19 38.67
C VAL A 592 17.88 -1.61 39.92
N GLN A 593 17.36 -0.66 40.70
CA GLN A 593 16.57 -0.99 41.90
C GLN A 593 15.34 -1.83 41.52
N HIS A 594 14.52 -1.36 40.58
CA HIS A 594 13.36 -2.11 40.10
C HIS A 594 13.74 -3.46 39.47
N HIS A 595 14.91 -3.53 38.83
CA HIS A 595 15.41 -4.78 38.28
C HIS A 595 15.79 -5.79 39.38
N ALA A 596 16.46 -5.34 40.44
CA ALA A 596 16.84 -6.18 41.57
C ALA A 596 15.59 -6.74 42.27
N ASP A 597 14.60 -5.89 42.54
CA ASP A 597 13.32 -6.29 43.14
C ASP A 597 12.62 -7.37 42.29
N PHE A 598 12.63 -7.21 40.96
CA PHE A 598 12.07 -8.19 40.03
C PHE A 598 12.86 -9.50 40.02
N VAL A 599 14.20 -9.43 39.96
CA VAL A 599 15.05 -10.64 39.93
C VAL A 599 14.86 -11.47 41.19
N CYS A 600 14.80 -10.80 42.35
CA CYS A 600 14.55 -11.42 43.63
C CYS A 600 13.15 -12.05 43.70
N SER A 601 12.09 -11.25 43.48
CA SER A 601 10.70 -11.71 43.59
C SER A 601 10.34 -12.82 42.59
N ALA A 602 10.85 -12.75 41.36
CA ALA A 602 10.58 -13.74 40.32
C ALA A 602 11.63 -14.86 40.24
N ARG A 603 12.57 -14.93 41.21
CA ARG A 603 13.66 -15.92 41.32
C ARG A 603 14.39 -16.15 40.00
N LYS A 604 14.79 -15.07 39.32
CA LYS A 604 15.45 -15.14 38.01
C LYS A 604 16.95 -15.35 38.15
N TRP A 605 17.51 -16.12 37.23
CA TRP A 605 18.93 -16.42 37.21
C TRP A 605 19.75 -15.28 36.62
N THR A 606 20.91 -15.06 37.20
CA THR A 606 21.93 -14.12 36.76
C THR A 606 23.19 -14.87 36.33
N VAL A 607 24.08 -14.17 35.63
CA VAL A 607 25.42 -14.67 35.31
C VAL A 607 26.20 -15.02 36.58
N VAL A 608 25.98 -14.30 37.69
CA VAL A 608 26.64 -14.57 38.97
C VAL A 608 26.23 -15.92 39.52
N ASP A 609 24.94 -16.27 39.45
CA ASP A 609 24.44 -17.57 39.92
C ASP A 609 25.04 -18.73 39.11
N VAL A 610 25.17 -18.55 37.79
CA VAL A 610 25.76 -19.57 36.91
C VAL A 610 27.26 -19.74 37.17
N LEU A 611 27.99 -18.64 37.36
CA LEU A 611 29.41 -18.68 37.72
C LEU A 611 29.62 -19.28 39.12
N HIS A 612 28.70 -19.02 40.05
CA HIS A 612 28.74 -19.64 41.37
C HIS A 612 28.55 -21.16 41.26
N LEU A 613 27.56 -21.63 40.50
CA LEU A 613 27.39 -23.06 40.22
C LEU A 613 28.67 -23.69 39.63
N GLN A 614 29.30 -23.03 38.67
CA GLN A 614 30.55 -23.50 38.06
C GLN A 614 31.69 -23.58 39.10
N SER A 615 31.80 -22.58 39.97
CA SER A 615 32.85 -22.48 41.00
C SER A 615 32.77 -23.56 42.08
N LEU A 616 31.59 -24.14 42.31
CA LEU A 616 31.42 -25.27 43.25
C LEU A 616 32.06 -26.56 42.74
N PHE A 617 32.28 -26.68 41.42
CA PHE A 617 32.83 -27.88 40.79
C PHE A 617 33.95 -27.53 39.79
N PRO A 618 35.08 -26.98 40.25
CA PRO A 618 36.16 -26.49 39.38
C PRO A 618 36.90 -27.61 38.64
N THR A 619 36.84 -28.83 39.18
CA THR A 619 37.46 -30.03 38.59
C THR A 619 36.59 -30.67 37.50
N LEU A 620 35.32 -30.28 37.38
CA LEU A 620 34.38 -30.82 36.39
C LEU A 620 34.33 -29.99 35.10
N VAL A 621 34.09 -30.68 34.00
CA VAL A 621 33.81 -30.09 32.69
C VAL A 621 32.31 -30.03 32.47
N TRP A 622 31.79 -28.82 32.29
CA TRP A 622 30.39 -28.54 32.01
C TRP A 622 30.17 -28.48 30.49
N HIS A 623 29.33 -29.37 29.97
CA HIS A 623 29.03 -29.43 28.54
C HIS A 623 27.65 -30.08 28.27
N ILE A 624 27.31 -30.30 26.99
CA ILE A 624 26.17 -31.12 26.56
C ILE A 624 26.66 -32.44 25.96
N ARG A 625 25.77 -33.44 25.92
CA ARG A 625 25.95 -34.64 25.10
C ARG A 625 25.44 -34.37 23.68
N ASP A 626 26.12 -34.85 22.64
CA ASP A 626 25.78 -34.58 21.23
C ASP A 626 24.31 -34.84 20.88
N HIS A 627 23.73 -35.93 21.39
CA HIS A 627 22.34 -36.32 21.11
C HIS A 627 21.30 -35.72 22.07
N GLN A 628 21.72 -34.89 23.03
CA GLN A 628 20.83 -34.26 24.01
C GLN A 628 21.03 -32.74 24.03
N ALA A 629 20.65 -32.12 22.91
CA ALA A 629 20.81 -30.68 22.71
C ALA A 629 20.09 -29.87 23.79
N GLY A 630 20.86 -29.32 24.72
CA GLY A 630 20.37 -28.46 25.81
C GLY A 630 20.28 -29.14 27.18
N HIS A 631 20.58 -30.44 27.32
CA HIS A 631 20.67 -31.05 28.64
C HIS A 631 22.09 -30.87 29.21
N ILE A 632 22.20 -30.19 30.36
CA ILE A 632 23.50 -29.91 30.99
C ILE A 632 24.06 -31.22 31.57
N HIS A 633 25.31 -31.50 31.26
CA HIS A 633 26.08 -32.64 31.77
C HIS A 633 27.37 -32.14 32.40
N VAL A 634 27.85 -32.93 33.34
CA VAL A 634 29.18 -32.80 33.94
C VAL A 634 30.02 -34.02 33.61
N PHE A 635 31.28 -33.78 33.28
CA PHE A 635 32.26 -34.79 32.96
C PHE A 635 33.51 -34.61 33.82
N CYS A 636 34.15 -35.70 34.18
CA CYS A 636 35.55 -35.66 34.62
C CYS A 636 36.43 -35.20 33.44
N ARG A 637 37.48 -34.42 33.73
CA ARG A 637 38.46 -33.98 32.71
C ARG A 637 39.07 -35.16 31.95
N LYS A 638 39.49 -36.23 32.65
CA LYS A 638 40.03 -37.44 32.03
C LYS A 638 39.02 -38.10 31.08
N LYS A 639 37.77 -38.27 31.51
CA LYS A 639 36.71 -38.81 30.65
C LYS A 639 36.44 -37.96 29.42
N TYR A 640 36.39 -36.63 29.61
CA TYR A 640 36.16 -35.71 28.52
C TYR A 640 37.30 -35.76 27.50
N ALA A 641 38.56 -35.84 27.95
CA ALA A 641 39.72 -36.03 27.07
C ALA A 641 39.68 -37.38 26.31
N MET A 642 39.34 -38.49 26.98
CA MET A 642 39.14 -39.79 26.32
C MET A 642 38.06 -39.72 25.22
N MET A 643 37.00 -38.92 25.44
CA MET A 643 35.96 -38.70 24.42
C MET A 643 36.44 -37.84 23.25
N LEU A 644 37.47 -37.01 23.43
CA LEU A 644 38.14 -36.29 22.34
C LEU A 644 39.08 -37.22 21.57
N ASP A 645 39.83 -38.09 22.26
CA ASP A 645 40.72 -39.09 21.64
C ASP A 645 39.97 -40.15 20.81
N ALA A 646 38.71 -40.45 21.17
CA ALA A 646 37.87 -41.42 20.48
C ALA A 646 37.14 -40.88 19.24
N ARG A 647 37.27 -39.59 18.93
CA ARG A 647 36.71 -38.93 17.74
C ARG A 647 37.77 -38.74 16.68
#